data_AF-A0AAP5IE12-F1
#
_entry.id   AF-A0AAP5IE12-F1
#
_cell.length_a   1.000
_cell.length_b   1.000
_cell.length_c   1.000
_cell.angle_alpha   90.00
_cell.angle_beta   90.00
_cell.angle_gamma   90.00
#
_symmetry.space_group_name_H-M   'P 1'
#
loop_
_entity.id
_entity.type
_entity.pdbx_description
1 polymer ?
#
loop_
_entity_poly.entity_id
_entity_poly.type
_entity_poly.pdbx_seq_one_letter_code
_entity_poly.pdbx_strand_id
1 'polypeptide(L)'
;MKKKQKKHYSLALVAGMSSLLVLPMQGFYLSVSAPKAVAQQQTSQLSQEQLKKIAKIAKSITVRIISGNKGGSGTLVKKEGSLFTVITNRHVLEPGKPHLIQTADSRNYQGEVVKGVNFGSRDLVLLQFRSNANYPVASFGKSALKLGDDVYAAGFPFKDSPSEARQFDFKSGQVSSLLGEKKLQGGYGIGYTNNIQKGMSGGPLLNNQGQLVGINGIQAQPLWGNPYKYEDNTQPNDTLRQEMKSSSWGIPIEILAESAPQFVAAQVAQQSGTAAKASTVPKLTNQVDSIAKEITVFIDSVTDQGSGVIVAKEGNTYYVLTAGHVTSVNKQITVFTPDGKEYPVDISKVKTWRGIDVVLLQFTSNERYQVATLGNYGLDSEDQVIFVSGFTKAKQTNVKPSRQLSAGFLLGWSSTYANARDDRSFSTGYGLVYTNLTVRGMSGGPVLDVDGNLIGIHTAAEAEDLETKTNKRTLELGYSLGVPIRAALAKLKQENTQFNFTYKSCPGAQKSCPPSKLTAAQQDEIVTASLNLKQPESSSDEIEWLNFGNKLWRLRRYREAEQAFDKAITKKQNFPEAWYAHGMALKLQNNYNLAIQSFRKAISYYNRTDSEQLSQAWRQVGDSFWYLGEYEEARKFFLKAIDFRPDDFILYSWLGQALMDLGRYREALEEVNKSLRINHNLLDSYIQLSKIHESLQDYSAAIDDINKALELQPDLAFGYAHRGYLHSLQEDYTEALADLNKAIELQPKYFDAYSTRGQVYARMGNPQKFDEDFQQALRLKPNSTDIYSSRGDAYSLLGDTQKAIDDYTQAIRLSPKYELAYQFLTQRGSVRYKNEDYQGAIKDYNQALSYQPNYVPAYLRRGDAYAKLGKRQESMRDFDKAVSLQPDNPFVYSRRGNARYILKDNNGGMEDYKIAIDKARPYLADLFYAYRARARDEQKDYPGAIEDYSQAITLKPKKAEFYRARALVRSNQKDYQGAIADYSQAITLKPNKAEFYLDRAWVRYEQEEYKGAIADLSQVIQIKPKKAEFYSYRALVRSNQKDYQGAIADYSQAIKLKRNDSQFYHDRAAVRLYQEDYQGVIEDMTIAINLKPDFADAYYGRGWANQMLNNKQAAIKDLQKAAQLAHDQSDMVVYKAAQDKIHELTSTVESQK
;
A
#
# COMPACT_ATOMS: atom_id res chain seq x y z
N MET A 1 47.16 66.64 -34.75
CA MET A 1 47.52 65.78 -35.90
C MET A 1 48.27 64.55 -35.41
N LYS A 2 47.91 63.39 -35.99
CA LYS A 2 48.52 62.04 -35.96
C LYS A 2 48.52 61.23 -34.64
N LYS A 3 47.51 60.36 -34.60
CA LYS A 3 47.27 59.20 -33.71
C LYS A 3 48.36 58.13 -33.84
N LYS A 4 48.72 57.51 -32.71
CA LYS A 4 49.39 56.20 -32.63
C LYS A 4 48.36 55.08 -32.81
N GLN A 5 48.52 54.25 -33.84
CA GLN A 5 47.77 53.00 -34.03
C GLN A 5 48.34 51.91 -33.11
N LYS A 6 47.52 51.37 -32.20
CA LYS A 6 47.71 50.04 -31.61
C LYS A 6 47.10 49.01 -32.56
N LYS A 7 47.88 48.02 -32.99
CA LYS A 7 47.41 46.90 -33.82
C LYS A 7 46.53 45.96 -32.98
N HIS A 8 45.29 45.77 -33.40
CA HIS A 8 44.41 44.70 -32.93
C HIS A 8 44.83 43.39 -33.61
N TYR A 9 45.14 42.35 -32.82
CA TYR A 9 45.08 40.96 -33.28
C TYR A 9 43.65 40.48 -33.06
N SER A 10 43.03 40.01 -34.14
CA SER A 10 41.62 39.65 -34.25
C SER A 10 41.24 38.43 -33.41
N LEU A 11 40.23 38.61 -32.55
CA LEU A 11 39.38 37.55 -32.01
C LEU A 11 38.74 36.75 -33.16
N ALA A 12 39.05 35.47 -33.27
CA ALA A 12 38.35 34.54 -34.18
C ALA A 12 38.23 33.11 -33.61
N LEU A 13 38.33 32.92 -32.29
CA LEU A 13 38.44 31.59 -31.67
C LEU A 13 37.38 31.26 -30.60
N VAL A 14 36.23 31.95 -30.57
CA VAL A 14 35.12 31.65 -29.62
C VAL A 14 33.73 31.71 -30.29
N ALA A 15 33.60 31.18 -31.51
CA ALA A 15 32.29 31.07 -32.16
C ALA A 15 31.99 29.60 -32.48
N GLY A 16 31.49 28.86 -31.49
CA GLY A 16 31.19 27.44 -31.62
C GLY A 16 30.34 26.87 -30.49
N MET A 17 29.36 27.61 -29.98
CA MET A 17 28.33 27.06 -29.08
C MET A 17 26.95 27.56 -29.48
N SER A 18 26.47 27.16 -30.66
CA SER A 18 25.05 27.26 -31.01
C SER A 18 24.75 26.49 -32.29
N SER A 19 24.59 25.16 -32.22
CA SER A 19 23.63 24.40 -33.04
C SER A 19 23.80 22.88 -32.95
N LEU A 20 22.64 22.23 -32.79
CA LEU A 20 22.22 20.94 -33.36
C LEU A 20 22.14 19.66 -32.50
N LEU A 21 20.89 19.20 -32.48
CA LEU A 21 20.26 17.97 -32.06
C LEU A 21 20.76 16.71 -32.81
N VAL A 22 20.64 15.59 -32.10
CA VAL A 22 20.12 14.26 -32.51
C VAL A 22 20.75 13.58 -33.73
N LEU A 23 21.36 12.41 -33.48
CA LEU A 23 21.42 11.28 -34.42
C LEU A 23 21.36 9.92 -33.69
N PRO A 24 20.95 8.83 -34.37
CA PRO A 24 20.26 7.67 -33.80
C PRO A 24 21.20 6.56 -33.31
N MET A 25 20.71 5.76 -32.35
CA MET A 25 21.34 4.50 -31.96
C MET A 25 21.06 3.40 -33.00
N GLN A 26 22.11 2.74 -33.48
CA GLN A 26 22.08 1.33 -33.86
C GLN A 26 23.11 0.57 -33.02
N GLY A 27 22.66 -0.54 -32.45
CA GLY A 27 23.35 -1.25 -31.39
C GLY A 27 24.50 -2.13 -31.86
N PHE A 28 25.39 -2.43 -30.92
CA PHE A 28 26.24 -3.61 -30.93
C PHE A 28 26.19 -4.28 -29.55
N TYR A 29 25.92 -5.58 -29.58
CA TYR A 29 26.02 -6.48 -28.44
C TYR A 29 27.48 -6.67 -28.05
N LEU A 30 27.81 -6.54 -26.76
CA LEU A 30 29.03 -7.12 -26.20
C LEU A 30 28.65 -7.96 -24.97
N SER A 31 28.80 -9.27 -25.12
CA SER A 31 28.80 -10.23 -24.04
C SER A 31 30.02 -10.01 -23.14
N VAL A 32 29.79 -9.74 -21.86
CA VAL A 32 30.82 -9.81 -20.82
C VAL A 32 30.32 -10.74 -19.72
N SER A 33 31.09 -11.80 -19.52
CA SER A 33 31.00 -12.78 -18.45
C SER A 33 31.22 -12.13 -17.08
N ALA A 34 30.31 -12.37 -16.14
CA ALA A 34 30.40 -11.88 -14.77
C ALA A 34 31.31 -12.77 -13.90
N PRO A 35 32.12 -12.21 -12.99
CA PRO A 35 32.72 -12.98 -11.91
C PRO A 35 31.69 -13.24 -10.79
N LYS A 36 31.65 -14.49 -10.35
CA LYS A 36 30.89 -14.95 -9.17
C LYS A 36 31.50 -14.38 -7.89
N ALA A 37 30.67 -13.85 -7.00
CA ALA A 37 30.53 -14.28 -5.60
C ALA A 37 29.89 -13.16 -4.76
N VAL A 38 28.63 -13.34 -4.34
CA VAL A 38 28.08 -12.73 -3.14
C VAL A 38 27.28 -13.82 -2.42
N ALA A 39 27.66 -14.08 -1.18
CA ALA A 39 27.06 -15.08 -0.31
C ALA A 39 25.59 -14.73 -0.06
N GLN A 40 24.68 -15.58 -0.54
CA GLN A 40 23.26 -15.52 -0.23
C GLN A 40 22.99 -16.17 1.12
N GLN A 41 22.44 -15.40 2.06
CA GLN A 41 21.61 -15.96 3.12
C GLN A 41 20.35 -16.55 2.46
N GLN A 42 20.23 -17.88 2.51
CA GLN A 42 19.12 -18.64 1.97
C GLN A 42 17.84 -18.40 2.78
N THR A 43 16.83 -17.82 2.13
CA THR A 43 15.42 -18.10 2.42
C THR A 43 14.88 -18.95 1.27
N SER A 44 14.34 -20.12 1.59
CA SER A 44 14.06 -21.23 0.67
C SER A 44 12.97 -20.94 -0.38
N GLN A 45 13.35 -20.42 -1.55
CA GLN A 45 12.62 -20.66 -2.80
C GLN A 45 13.21 -21.90 -3.48
N LEU A 46 12.35 -22.86 -3.86
CA LEU A 46 12.78 -24.04 -4.61
C LEU A 46 13.45 -23.63 -5.92
N SER A 47 14.53 -24.31 -6.30
CA SER A 47 15.22 -24.00 -7.55
C SER A 47 14.31 -24.30 -8.76
N GLN A 48 14.52 -23.61 -9.88
CA GLN A 48 13.84 -23.90 -11.16
C GLN A 48 13.96 -25.39 -11.58
N GLU A 49 15.04 -26.06 -11.17
CA GLU A 49 15.24 -27.49 -11.40
C GLU A 49 14.31 -28.36 -10.54
N GLN A 50 14.09 -27.99 -9.27
CA GLN A 50 13.15 -28.70 -8.39
C GLN A 50 11.71 -28.59 -8.91
N LEU A 51 11.30 -27.42 -9.39
CA LEU A 51 9.96 -27.25 -10.00
C LEU A 51 9.78 -28.11 -11.25
N LYS A 52 10.79 -28.16 -12.14
CA LYS A 52 10.77 -29.05 -13.32
C LYS A 52 10.68 -30.52 -12.91
N LYS A 53 11.36 -30.92 -11.82
CA LYS A 53 11.29 -32.28 -11.28
C LYS A 53 9.88 -32.61 -10.77
N ILE A 54 9.26 -31.73 -10.00
CA ILE A 54 7.90 -31.92 -9.48
C ILE A 54 6.88 -31.98 -10.61
N ALA A 55 6.98 -31.08 -11.60
CA ALA A 55 6.10 -31.09 -12.78
C ALA A 55 6.23 -32.39 -13.59
N LYS A 56 7.45 -32.93 -13.72
CA LYS A 56 7.69 -34.23 -14.37
C LYS A 56 7.05 -35.39 -13.60
N ILE A 57 7.18 -35.39 -12.27
CA ILE A 57 6.51 -36.37 -11.40
C ILE A 57 5.00 -36.29 -11.59
N ALA A 58 4.42 -35.09 -11.43
CA ALA A 58 2.99 -34.84 -11.57
C ALA A 58 2.45 -35.34 -12.93
N LYS A 59 3.14 -35.02 -14.03
CA LYS A 59 2.76 -35.48 -15.37
C LYS A 59 2.77 -36.99 -15.52
N SER A 60 3.73 -37.67 -14.87
CA SER A 60 3.90 -39.13 -15.01
C SER A 60 2.88 -39.96 -14.22
N ILE A 61 2.32 -39.40 -13.14
CA ILE A 61 1.35 -40.09 -12.26
C ILE A 61 -0.10 -39.69 -12.51
N THR A 62 -0.35 -38.66 -13.34
CA THR A 62 -1.70 -38.17 -13.64
C THR A 62 -2.24 -38.85 -14.89
N VAL A 63 -3.47 -39.36 -14.81
CA VAL A 63 -4.23 -39.93 -15.93
C VAL A 63 -5.47 -39.10 -16.21
N ARG A 64 -6.02 -39.20 -17.41
CA ARG A 64 -7.31 -38.60 -17.76
C ARG A 64 -8.40 -39.66 -17.66
N ILE A 65 -9.51 -39.30 -17.03
CA ILE A 65 -10.70 -40.16 -16.86
C ILE A 65 -11.80 -39.67 -17.80
N ILE A 66 -12.36 -40.58 -18.58
CA ILE A 66 -13.48 -40.33 -19.48
C ILE A 66 -14.60 -41.29 -19.10
N SER A 67 -15.77 -40.76 -18.73
CA SER A 67 -16.89 -41.56 -18.22
C SER A 67 -18.21 -41.00 -18.74
N GLY A 68 -18.67 -41.47 -19.89
CA GLY A 68 -19.86 -40.93 -20.55
C GLY A 68 -19.66 -39.45 -20.92
N ASN A 69 -20.58 -38.58 -20.48
CA ASN A 69 -20.50 -37.13 -20.65
C ASN A 69 -19.70 -36.45 -19.53
N LYS A 70 -19.33 -37.21 -18.50
CA LYS A 70 -18.44 -36.75 -17.43
C LYS A 70 -16.99 -37.15 -17.71
N GLY A 71 -16.09 -36.52 -16.98
CA GLY A 71 -14.67 -36.85 -17.05
C GLY A 71 -13.84 -35.83 -16.30
N GLY A 72 -12.61 -36.22 -16.02
CA GLY A 72 -11.71 -35.46 -15.17
C GLY A 72 -10.31 -36.05 -15.21
N SER A 73 -9.62 -35.96 -14.08
CA SER A 73 -8.28 -36.48 -13.88
C SER A 73 -8.29 -37.62 -12.87
N GLY A 74 -7.21 -38.39 -12.83
CA GLY A 74 -6.98 -39.46 -11.86
C GLY A 74 -5.51 -39.50 -11.49
N THR A 75 -5.20 -40.07 -10.33
CA THR A 75 -3.82 -40.21 -9.83
C THR A 75 -3.48 -41.69 -9.67
N LEU A 76 -2.40 -42.14 -10.29
CA LEU A 76 -1.87 -43.50 -10.15
C LEU A 76 -1.26 -43.67 -8.75
N VAL A 77 -1.78 -44.60 -7.95
CA VAL A 77 -1.38 -44.78 -6.54
C VAL A 77 -0.77 -46.14 -6.23
N LYS A 78 -1.05 -47.18 -7.04
CA LYS A 78 -0.51 -48.53 -6.82
C LYS A 78 -0.34 -49.31 -8.12
N LYS A 79 0.67 -50.18 -8.16
CA LYS A 79 0.92 -51.17 -9.22
C LYS A 79 1.16 -52.55 -8.61
N GLU A 80 0.43 -53.56 -9.07
CA GLU A 80 0.59 -54.98 -8.69
C GLU A 80 0.65 -55.85 -9.95
N GLY A 81 1.85 -56.28 -10.34
CA GLY A 81 2.05 -56.96 -11.63
C GLY A 81 1.65 -56.04 -12.80
N SER A 82 0.66 -56.46 -13.60
CA SER A 82 0.08 -55.66 -14.69
C SER A 82 -1.10 -54.79 -14.26
N LEU A 83 -1.56 -54.85 -13.00
CA LEU A 83 -2.72 -54.12 -12.50
C LEU A 83 -2.31 -52.77 -11.90
N PHE A 84 -2.91 -51.68 -12.38
CA PHE A 84 -2.72 -50.33 -11.87
C PHE A 84 -3.98 -49.84 -11.18
N THR A 85 -3.83 -49.16 -10.03
CA THR A 85 -4.91 -48.52 -9.30
C THR A 85 -4.81 -46.99 -9.42
N VAL A 86 -5.93 -46.36 -9.75
CA VAL A 86 -6.09 -44.93 -9.92
C VAL A 86 -7.10 -44.44 -8.87
N ILE A 87 -6.76 -43.38 -8.13
CA ILE A 87 -7.71 -42.64 -7.31
C ILE A 87 -8.23 -41.42 -8.08
N THR A 88 -9.52 -41.15 -7.98
CA THR A 88 -10.16 -39.95 -8.55
C THR A 88 -11.34 -39.52 -7.67
N ASN A 89 -11.95 -38.37 -7.97
CA ASN A 89 -13.18 -37.97 -7.30
C ASN A 89 -14.37 -38.79 -7.80
N ARG A 90 -15.36 -39.03 -6.92
CA ARG A 90 -16.56 -39.79 -7.29
C ARG A 90 -17.39 -39.04 -8.33
N HIS A 91 -17.49 -37.72 -8.22
CA HIS A 91 -18.25 -36.90 -9.18
C HIS A 91 -17.69 -36.90 -10.61
N VAL A 92 -16.44 -37.34 -10.81
CA VAL A 92 -15.81 -37.50 -12.13
C VAL A 92 -16.44 -38.66 -12.91
N LEU A 93 -17.03 -39.64 -12.22
CA LEU A 93 -17.67 -40.80 -12.83
C LEU A 93 -19.16 -40.57 -13.10
N GLU A 94 -19.63 -41.14 -14.19
CA GLU A 94 -21.05 -41.23 -14.54
C GLU A 94 -21.57 -42.63 -14.18
N PRO A 95 -22.57 -42.76 -13.30
CA PRO A 95 -23.09 -44.07 -12.89
C PRO A 95 -23.56 -44.91 -14.09
N GLY A 96 -23.15 -46.18 -14.15
CA GLY A 96 -23.60 -47.14 -15.16
C GLY A 96 -22.98 -46.97 -16.56
N LYS A 97 -22.00 -46.08 -16.75
CA LYS A 97 -21.27 -45.90 -18.01
C LYS A 97 -19.88 -46.54 -17.95
N PRO A 98 -19.30 -46.97 -19.09
CA PRO A 98 -17.91 -47.43 -19.13
C PRO A 98 -16.96 -46.28 -18.79
N HIS A 99 -15.90 -46.59 -18.04
CA HIS A 99 -14.87 -45.65 -17.65
C HIS A 99 -13.59 -45.94 -18.44
N LEU A 100 -13.08 -44.96 -19.17
CA LEU A 100 -11.81 -45.06 -19.89
C LEU A 100 -10.74 -44.25 -19.15
N ILE A 101 -9.56 -44.85 -18.99
CA ILE A 101 -8.38 -44.25 -18.39
C ILE A 101 -7.36 -44.01 -19.50
N GLN A 102 -7.06 -42.75 -19.77
CA GLN A 102 -6.03 -42.35 -20.72
C GLN A 102 -4.74 -41.99 -19.98
N THR A 103 -3.65 -42.72 -20.23
CA THR A 103 -2.34 -42.50 -19.62
C THR A 103 -1.55 -41.37 -20.29
N ALA A 104 -0.44 -40.95 -19.69
CA ALA A 104 0.35 -39.81 -20.14
C ALA A 104 0.96 -39.97 -21.56
N ASP A 105 1.08 -41.20 -22.05
CA ASP A 105 1.45 -41.56 -23.43
C ASP A 105 0.24 -41.69 -24.37
N SER A 106 -0.92 -41.20 -23.95
CA SER A 106 -2.19 -41.17 -24.69
C SER A 106 -2.84 -42.54 -24.97
N ARG A 107 -2.38 -43.62 -24.33
CA ARG A 107 -3.02 -44.94 -24.42
C ARG A 107 -4.28 -45.02 -23.57
N ASN A 108 -5.32 -45.64 -24.10
CA ASN A 108 -6.61 -45.80 -23.43
C ASN A 108 -6.76 -47.22 -22.88
N TYR A 109 -7.23 -47.32 -21.64
CA TYR A 109 -7.51 -48.57 -20.96
C TYR A 109 -8.93 -48.55 -20.40
N GLN A 110 -9.60 -49.70 -20.41
CA GLN A 110 -10.87 -49.87 -19.71
C GLN A 110 -10.60 -49.87 -18.20
N GLY A 111 -11.26 -48.95 -17.49
CA GLY A 111 -11.20 -48.81 -16.04
C GLY A 111 -12.41 -49.47 -15.36
N GLU A 112 -12.15 -50.24 -14.31
CA GLU A 112 -13.18 -50.85 -13.47
C GLU A 112 -13.14 -50.27 -12.05
N VAL A 113 -14.31 -50.03 -11.45
CA VAL A 113 -14.39 -49.57 -10.06
C VAL A 113 -13.98 -50.70 -9.12
N VAL A 114 -13.06 -50.42 -8.19
CA VAL A 114 -12.58 -51.39 -7.21
C VAL A 114 -13.70 -51.74 -6.23
N LYS A 115 -14.10 -53.02 -6.18
CA LYS A 115 -15.12 -53.53 -5.26
C LYS A 115 -14.54 -53.70 -3.85
N GLY A 116 -15.38 -53.49 -2.82
CA GLY A 116 -15.00 -53.71 -1.41
C GLY A 116 -14.32 -52.53 -0.71
N VAL A 117 -14.19 -51.37 -1.36
CA VAL A 117 -13.71 -50.13 -0.73
C VAL A 117 -14.88 -49.15 -0.56
N ASN A 118 -15.11 -48.68 0.67
CA ASN A 118 -16.19 -47.74 0.98
C ASN A 118 -15.61 -46.44 1.55
N PHE A 119 -15.70 -45.35 0.79
CA PHE A 119 -15.32 -44.00 1.24
C PHE A 119 -16.47 -43.25 1.95
N GLY A 120 -17.60 -43.90 2.21
CA GLY A 120 -18.78 -43.25 2.80
C GLY A 120 -19.36 -42.16 1.89
N SER A 121 -19.69 -41.01 2.48
CA SER A 121 -20.14 -39.79 1.78
C SER A 121 -19.00 -39.02 1.10
N ARG A 122 -17.74 -39.46 1.25
CA ARG A 122 -16.58 -38.76 0.72
C ARG A 122 -16.45 -38.95 -0.79
N ASP A 123 -16.04 -37.88 -1.46
CA ASP A 123 -16.03 -37.75 -2.91
C ASP A 123 -14.75 -38.35 -3.52
N LEU A 124 -14.50 -39.62 -3.19
CA LEU A 124 -13.41 -40.44 -3.70
C LEU A 124 -13.95 -41.77 -4.24
N VAL A 125 -13.22 -42.30 -5.23
CA VAL A 125 -13.42 -43.62 -5.82
C VAL A 125 -12.09 -44.16 -6.36
N LEU A 126 -11.93 -45.47 -6.35
CA LEU A 126 -10.78 -46.15 -6.94
C LEU A 126 -11.19 -46.86 -8.24
N LEU A 127 -10.37 -46.70 -9.27
CA LEU A 127 -10.45 -47.42 -10.54
C LEU A 127 -9.23 -48.31 -10.71
N GLN A 128 -9.37 -49.39 -11.48
CA GLN A 128 -8.27 -50.27 -11.87
C GLN A 128 -8.26 -50.52 -13.37
N PHE A 129 -7.05 -50.67 -13.93
CA PHE A 129 -6.85 -51.14 -15.30
C PHE A 129 -5.60 -52.01 -15.41
N ARG A 130 -5.53 -52.83 -16.46
CA ARG A 130 -4.37 -53.68 -16.73
C ARG A 130 -3.52 -53.13 -17.87
N SER A 131 -2.20 -53.11 -17.68
CA SER A 131 -1.23 -52.74 -18.70
C SER A 131 0.11 -53.45 -18.49
N ASN A 132 0.75 -53.83 -19.59
CA ASN A 132 2.14 -54.31 -19.60
C ASN A 132 3.15 -53.15 -19.68
N ALA A 133 2.69 -51.92 -19.95
CA ALA A 133 3.52 -50.73 -19.89
C ALA A 133 3.79 -50.34 -18.42
N ASN A 134 4.97 -49.77 -18.16
CA ASN A 134 5.37 -49.40 -16.81
C ASN A 134 5.14 -47.91 -16.56
N TYR A 135 4.09 -47.57 -15.81
CA TYR A 135 3.80 -46.20 -15.39
C TYR A 135 4.27 -45.96 -13.94
N PRO A 136 4.86 -44.80 -13.63
CA PRO A 136 5.13 -44.41 -12.25
C PRO A 136 3.84 -44.29 -11.43
N VAL A 137 3.92 -44.64 -10.15
CA VAL A 137 2.85 -44.42 -9.17
C VAL A 137 3.30 -43.36 -8.17
N ALA A 138 2.35 -42.66 -7.56
CA ALA A 138 2.61 -41.60 -6.62
C ALA A 138 3.36 -42.11 -5.37
N SER A 139 4.33 -41.33 -4.91
CA SER A 139 4.89 -41.48 -3.55
C SER A 139 4.04 -40.67 -2.57
N PHE A 140 3.88 -41.15 -1.34
CA PHE A 140 3.04 -40.52 -0.32
C PHE A 140 3.86 -39.61 0.60
N GLY A 141 3.33 -38.43 0.93
CA GLY A 141 3.99 -37.46 1.80
C GLY A 141 3.89 -37.84 3.27
N LYS A 142 4.95 -37.58 4.05
CA LYS A 142 5.04 -37.89 5.50
C LYS A 142 4.61 -36.72 6.43
N SER A 143 4.36 -35.54 5.90
CA SER A 143 4.28 -34.29 6.68
C SER A 143 2.84 -33.76 6.76
N ALA A 144 2.37 -33.42 7.96
CA ALA A 144 1.18 -32.60 8.13
C ALA A 144 1.44 -31.22 7.48
N LEU A 145 0.68 -30.91 6.44
CA LEU A 145 0.74 -29.61 5.76
C LEU A 145 0.56 -28.47 6.78
N LYS A 146 1.25 -27.36 6.54
CA LYS A 146 1.08 -26.09 7.28
C LYS A 146 0.58 -25.01 6.33
N LEU A 147 -0.04 -23.99 6.90
CA LEU A 147 -0.39 -22.79 6.14
C LEU A 147 0.86 -22.16 5.52
N GLY A 148 0.76 -21.78 4.25
CA GLY A 148 1.86 -21.23 3.47
C GLY A 148 2.79 -22.27 2.84
N ASP A 149 2.65 -23.57 3.13
CA ASP A 149 3.44 -24.60 2.45
C ASP A 149 3.16 -24.58 0.95
N ASP A 150 4.21 -24.68 0.13
CA ASP A 150 4.07 -24.78 -1.32
C ASP A 150 3.44 -26.12 -1.72
N VAL A 151 2.38 -26.03 -2.52
CA VAL A 151 1.65 -27.19 -3.06
C VAL A 151 1.44 -27.05 -4.56
N TYR A 152 1.37 -28.20 -5.23
CA TYR A 152 1.31 -28.26 -6.70
C TYR A 152 0.16 -29.15 -7.13
N ALA A 153 -0.77 -28.57 -7.88
CA ALA A 153 -1.94 -29.26 -8.40
C ALA A 153 -1.74 -29.55 -9.90
N ALA A 154 -2.11 -30.74 -10.33
CA ALA A 154 -2.05 -31.13 -11.74
C ALA A 154 -3.33 -31.82 -12.21
N GLY A 155 -3.61 -31.77 -13.51
CA GLY A 155 -4.79 -32.37 -14.11
C GLY A 155 -5.00 -32.03 -15.58
N PHE A 156 -6.13 -32.47 -16.13
CA PHE A 156 -6.54 -32.27 -17.53
C PHE A 156 -7.77 -31.37 -17.61
N PRO A 157 -7.62 -30.05 -17.85
CA PRO A 157 -8.74 -29.13 -17.98
C PRO A 157 -9.69 -29.47 -19.14
N PHE A 158 -10.96 -29.09 -18.98
CA PHE A 158 -12.00 -29.10 -20.00
C PHE A 158 -11.89 -27.81 -20.82
N LYS A 159 -11.91 -27.90 -22.15
CA LYS A 159 -12.06 -26.74 -23.05
C LYS A 159 -13.34 -26.90 -23.86
N ASP A 160 -14.05 -25.80 -24.09
CA ASP A 160 -15.37 -25.78 -24.73
C ASP A 160 -15.35 -26.14 -26.24
N SER A 161 -14.16 -26.23 -26.85
CA SER A 161 -14.01 -26.65 -28.25
C SER A 161 -13.60 -28.13 -28.35
N PRO A 162 -14.40 -29.00 -29.00
CA PRO A 162 -14.10 -30.42 -29.16
C PRO A 162 -12.90 -30.72 -30.07
N SER A 163 -12.33 -29.73 -30.76
CA SER A 163 -11.20 -29.88 -31.68
C SER A 163 -9.80 -29.66 -31.08
N GLU A 164 -9.70 -29.22 -29.82
CA GLU A 164 -8.41 -29.08 -29.13
C GLU A 164 -8.12 -30.28 -28.21
N ALA A 165 -6.98 -30.95 -28.39
CA ALA A 165 -6.52 -31.99 -27.48
C ALA A 165 -6.37 -31.41 -26.06
N ARG A 166 -7.05 -32.00 -25.07
CA ARG A 166 -6.94 -31.59 -23.65
C ARG A 166 -5.50 -31.75 -23.18
N GLN A 167 -4.79 -30.63 -22.99
CA GLN A 167 -3.40 -30.63 -22.55
C GLN A 167 -3.30 -30.74 -21.03
N PHE A 168 -2.28 -31.43 -20.55
CA PHE A 168 -1.93 -31.50 -19.13
C PHE A 168 -1.60 -30.10 -18.59
N ASP A 169 -2.16 -29.75 -17.43
CA ASP A 169 -1.92 -28.48 -16.74
C ASP A 169 -1.31 -28.73 -15.35
N PHE A 170 -0.37 -27.87 -14.97
CA PHE A 170 0.36 -27.91 -13.71
C PHE A 170 0.38 -26.51 -13.10
N LYS A 171 -0.13 -26.39 -11.88
CA LYS A 171 -0.29 -25.11 -11.18
C LYS A 171 0.46 -25.15 -9.87
N SER A 172 1.27 -24.13 -9.60
CA SER A 172 1.82 -23.86 -8.28
C SER A 172 0.87 -23.01 -7.44
N GLY A 173 0.99 -23.14 -6.13
CA GLY A 173 0.26 -22.35 -5.15
C GLY A 173 0.72 -22.75 -3.76
N GLN A 174 -0.02 -22.28 -2.77
CA GLN A 174 0.30 -22.50 -1.37
C GLN A 174 -0.94 -22.96 -0.62
N VAL A 175 -0.73 -23.69 0.47
CA VAL A 175 -1.80 -24.05 1.40
C VAL A 175 -2.35 -22.76 2.01
N SER A 176 -3.62 -22.50 1.72
CA SER A 176 -4.35 -21.31 2.16
C SER A 176 -5.27 -21.60 3.35
N SER A 177 -5.74 -22.84 3.50
CA SER A 177 -6.62 -23.25 4.58
C SER A 177 -6.49 -24.75 4.88
N LEU A 178 -6.65 -25.12 6.16
CA LEU A 178 -6.68 -26.50 6.62
C LEU A 178 -7.83 -26.65 7.62
N LEU A 179 -8.81 -27.52 7.33
CA LEU A 179 -10.05 -27.62 8.12
C LEU A 179 -10.00 -28.64 9.28
N GLY A 180 -8.88 -29.35 9.46
CA GLY A 180 -8.72 -30.32 10.53
C GLY A 180 -9.81 -31.41 10.52
N GLU A 181 -10.52 -31.57 11.65
CA GLU A 181 -11.60 -32.55 11.83
C GLU A 181 -12.93 -32.13 11.17
N LYS A 182 -13.19 -30.82 10.99
CA LYS A 182 -14.41 -30.29 10.34
C LYS A 182 -14.26 -30.18 8.82
N LYS A 183 -14.14 -31.33 8.15
CA LYS A 183 -14.07 -31.39 6.67
C LYS A 183 -15.39 -30.95 6.05
N LEU A 184 -15.33 -30.42 4.82
CA LEU A 184 -16.55 -30.16 4.03
C LEU A 184 -17.17 -31.47 3.58
N GLN A 185 -18.46 -31.43 3.27
CA GLN A 185 -19.16 -32.53 2.61
C GLN A 185 -18.34 -33.02 1.40
N GLY A 186 -18.15 -34.34 1.31
CA GLY A 186 -17.25 -34.95 0.34
C GLY A 186 -15.83 -35.18 0.86
N GLY A 187 -15.51 -34.79 2.09
CA GLY A 187 -14.21 -35.04 2.73
C GLY A 187 -13.13 -34.02 2.40
N TYR A 188 -13.49 -32.86 1.84
CA TYR A 188 -12.54 -31.81 1.47
C TYR A 188 -11.98 -31.10 2.72
N GLY A 189 -10.66 -31.00 2.81
CA GLY A 189 -9.99 -30.49 4.02
C GLY A 189 -8.74 -29.65 3.77
N ILE A 190 -8.23 -29.61 2.52
CA ILE A 190 -7.05 -28.82 2.14
C ILE A 190 -7.50 -27.72 1.18
N GLY A 191 -7.46 -26.46 1.63
CA GLY A 191 -7.66 -25.28 0.79
C GLY A 191 -6.33 -24.75 0.28
N TYR A 192 -6.21 -24.46 -1.02
CA TYR A 192 -4.97 -23.99 -1.64
C TYR A 192 -5.20 -22.96 -2.74
N THR A 193 -4.20 -22.13 -3.01
CA THR A 193 -4.29 -20.98 -3.94
C THR A 193 -4.09 -21.34 -5.41
N ASN A 194 -3.82 -22.61 -5.73
CA ASN A 194 -3.64 -23.06 -7.10
C ASN A 194 -4.95 -22.86 -7.88
N ASN A 195 -4.89 -22.12 -8.98
CA ASN A 195 -6.03 -21.87 -9.86
C ASN A 195 -6.30 -23.08 -10.75
N ILE A 196 -7.04 -24.07 -10.23
CA ILE A 196 -7.44 -25.27 -10.97
C ILE A 196 -8.67 -24.99 -11.84
N GLN A 197 -8.76 -25.68 -12.97
CA GLN A 197 -9.82 -25.52 -13.95
C GLN A 197 -10.78 -26.71 -13.93
N LYS A 198 -12.02 -26.52 -14.40
CA LYS A 198 -13.00 -27.60 -14.62
C LYS A 198 -12.34 -28.75 -15.40
N GLY A 199 -12.49 -29.99 -14.94
CA GLY A 199 -11.86 -31.18 -15.53
C GLY A 199 -10.54 -31.60 -14.87
N MET A 200 -9.89 -30.73 -14.09
CA MET A 200 -8.69 -31.10 -13.34
C MET A 200 -8.97 -31.97 -12.11
N SER A 201 -10.24 -32.07 -11.66
CA SER A 201 -10.65 -32.82 -10.47
C SER A 201 -10.22 -34.30 -10.55
N GLY A 202 -9.67 -34.82 -9.45
CA GLY A 202 -9.15 -36.19 -9.32
C GLY A 202 -7.65 -36.34 -9.58
N GLY A 203 -6.97 -35.27 -9.98
CA GLY A 203 -5.53 -35.21 -10.14
C GLY A 203 -4.78 -34.99 -8.82
N PRO A 204 -3.43 -35.06 -8.85
CA PRO A 204 -2.63 -35.04 -7.64
C PRO A 204 -2.45 -33.61 -7.10
N LEU A 205 -2.50 -33.48 -5.77
CA LEU A 205 -1.97 -32.37 -5.02
C LEU A 205 -0.65 -32.80 -4.34
N LEU A 206 0.46 -32.19 -4.73
CA LEU A 206 1.82 -32.58 -4.33
C LEU A 206 2.48 -31.54 -3.41
N ASN A 207 3.33 -31.98 -2.50
CA ASN A 207 4.22 -31.10 -1.72
C ASN A 207 5.52 -30.75 -2.50
N ASN A 208 6.41 -29.98 -1.88
CA ASN A 208 7.72 -29.59 -2.42
C ASN A 208 8.70 -30.76 -2.69
N GLN A 209 8.41 -31.96 -2.22
CA GLN A 209 9.18 -33.18 -2.51
C GLN A 209 8.59 -33.96 -3.69
N GLY A 210 7.46 -33.51 -4.26
CA GLY A 210 6.72 -34.23 -5.30
C GLY A 210 5.93 -35.42 -4.75
N GLN A 211 5.65 -35.44 -3.45
CA GLN A 211 4.87 -36.48 -2.79
C GLN A 211 3.39 -36.09 -2.72
N LEU A 212 2.50 -37.05 -2.90
CA LEU A 212 1.06 -36.89 -2.85
C LEU A 212 0.60 -36.60 -1.42
N VAL A 213 -0.08 -35.46 -1.27
CA VAL A 213 -0.67 -34.98 0.00
C VAL A 213 -2.20 -34.85 -0.09
N GLY A 214 -2.77 -34.87 -1.29
CA GLY A 214 -4.22 -34.89 -1.47
C GLY A 214 -4.66 -35.07 -2.92
N ILE A 215 -5.98 -35.11 -3.13
CA ILE A 215 -6.63 -35.19 -4.44
C ILE A 215 -7.41 -33.90 -4.68
N ASN A 216 -7.12 -33.17 -5.76
CA ASN A 216 -7.82 -31.91 -6.06
C ASN A 216 -9.28 -32.16 -6.48
N GLY A 217 -10.22 -31.25 -6.17
CA GLY A 217 -11.62 -31.42 -6.59
C GLY A 217 -12.42 -30.14 -6.80
N ILE A 218 -12.68 -29.35 -5.75
CA ILE A 218 -13.51 -28.12 -5.86
C ILE A 218 -12.63 -26.94 -6.30
N GLN A 219 -13.04 -26.23 -7.34
CA GLN A 219 -12.34 -25.01 -7.80
C GLN A 219 -12.70 -23.78 -6.94
N ALA A 220 -11.80 -22.80 -6.89
CA ALA A 220 -12.14 -21.46 -6.41
C ALA A 220 -13.34 -20.89 -7.21
N GLN A 221 -14.20 -20.12 -6.54
CA GLN A 221 -15.45 -19.55 -7.10
C GLN A 221 -16.32 -20.60 -7.83
N PRO A 222 -16.88 -21.59 -7.11
CA PRO A 222 -17.72 -22.61 -7.71
C PRO A 222 -18.97 -21.97 -8.34
N LEU A 223 -19.24 -22.32 -9.60
CA LEU A 223 -20.28 -21.68 -10.42
C LEU A 223 -21.72 -22.04 -9.99
N TRP A 224 -21.92 -23.08 -9.16
CA TRP A 224 -23.24 -23.59 -8.76
C TRP A 224 -23.23 -24.20 -7.34
N GLY A 225 -24.29 -23.94 -6.57
CA GLY A 225 -24.54 -24.49 -5.23
C GLY A 225 -23.90 -23.73 -4.05
N ASN A 226 -24.17 -24.20 -2.83
CA ASN A 226 -23.43 -23.81 -1.63
C ASN A 226 -22.57 -25.01 -1.18
N PRO A 227 -21.36 -25.19 -1.75
CA PRO A 227 -20.50 -26.34 -1.44
C PRO A 227 -19.86 -26.27 -0.06
N TYR A 228 -20.03 -25.14 0.64
CA TYR A 228 -19.42 -24.88 1.93
C TYR A 228 -20.35 -25.31 3.07
N LYS A 229 -20.62 -26.61 3.14
CA LYS A 229 -21.26 -27.26 4.29
C LYS A 229 -20.29 -28.25 4.88
N TYR A 230 -20.20 -28.30 6.19
CA TYR A 230 -19.43 -29.32 6.91
C TYR A 230 -20.14 -30.68 6.84
N GLU A 231 -19.40 -31.77 7.11
CA GLU A 231 -19.96 -33.13 7.14
C GLU A 231 -21.10 -33.29 8.18
N ASP A 232 -21.12 -32.46 9.23
CA ASP A 232 -22.17 -32.39 10.26
C ASP A 232 -23.39 -31.51 9.87
N ASN A 233 -23.43 -31.01 8.64
CA ASN A 233 -24.42 -30.07 8.08
C ASN A 233 -24.37 -28.63 8.62
N THR A 234 -23.44 -28.30 9.52
CA THR A 234 -23.21 -26.89 9.90
C THR A 234 -22.58 -26.12 8.75
N GLN A 235 -22.69 -24.78 8.78
CA GLN A 235 -22.14 -23.90 7.76
C GLN A 235 -21.08 -22.98 8.38
N PRO A 236 -19.98 -22.67 7.65
CA PRO A 236 -19.02 -21.67 8.07
C PRO A 236 -19.69 -20.29 8.12
N ASN A 237 -19.24 -19.43 9.05
CA ASN A 237 -19.62 -18.02 9.07
C ASN A 237 -19.31 -17.32 7.73
N ASP A 238 -19.92 -16.16 7.51
CA ASP A 238 -19.84 -15.49 6.20
C ASP A 238 -18.41 -15.07 5.85
N THR A 239 -17.57 -14.69 6.84
CA THR A 239 -16.17 -14.31 6.64
C THR A 239 -15.34 -15.48 6.12
N LEU A 240 -15.32 -16.60 6.85
CA LEU A 240 -14.64 -17.81 6.44
C LEU A 240 -15.17 -18.29 5.08
N ARG A 241 -16.48 -18.23 4.86
CA ARG A 241 -17.07 -18.61 3.56
C ARG A 241 -16.55 -17.75 2.41
N GLN A 242 -16.33 -16.46 2.60
CA GLN A 242 -15.72 -15.62 1.55
C GLN A 242 -14.26 -16.00 1.30
N GLU A 243 -13.48 -16.29 2.34
CA GLU A 243 -12.11 -16.83 2.16
C GLU A 243 -12.13 -18.15 1.41
N MET A 244 -13.02 -19.07 1.78
CA MET A 244 -13.17 -20.38 1.14
C MET A 244 -13.53 -20.30 -0.35
N LYS A 245 -14.19 -19.22 -0.80
CA LYS A 245 -14.46 -18.96 -2.23
C LYS A 245 -13.22 -18.61 -3.01
N SER A 246 -12.18 -18.06 -2.37
CA SER A 246 -10.93 -17.70 -3.03
C SER A 246 -9.97 -18.88 -3.20
N SER A 247 -10.22 -20.00 -2.50
CA SER A 247 -9.38 -21.19 -2.51
C SER A 247 -10.00 -22.33 -3.33
N SER A 248 -9.13 -23.11 -3.97
CA SER A 248 -9.47 -24.45 -4.45
C SER A 248 -9.36 -25.46 -3.31
N TRP A 249 -10.11 -26.56 -3.37
CA TRP A 249 -10.17 -27.55 -2.30
C TRP A 249 -9.80 -28.96 -2.76
N GLY A 250 -9.11 -29.68 -1.88
CA GLY A 250 -8.65 -31.04 -2.07
C GLY A 250 -9.00 -31.93 -0.89
N ILE A 251 -9.13 -33.22 -1.20
CA ILE A 251 -9.35 -34.27 -0.23
C ILE A 251 -7.99 -34.74 0.31
N PRO A 252 -7.74 -34.66 1.63
CA PRO A 252 -6.48 -35.10 2.23
C PRO A 252 -6.20 -36.59 1.94
N ILE A 253 -4.94 -36.93 1.65
CA ILE A 253 -4.58 -38.32 1.27
C ILE A 253 -4.72 -39.30 2.44
N GLU A 254 -4.75 -38.80 3.67
CA GLU A 254 -4.98 -39.56 4.89
C GLU A 254 -6.32 -40.32 4.84
N ILE A 255 -7.32 -39.78 4.14
CA ILE A 255 -8.62 -40.44 3.96
C ILE A 255 -8.47 -41.76 3.19
N LEU A 256 -7.55 -41.83 2.22
CA LEU A 256 -7.24 -43.07 1.51
C LEU A 256 -6.54 -44.07 2.43
N ALA A 257 -5.61 -43.59 3.27
CA ALA A 257 -4.92 -44.43 4.24
C ALA A 257 -5.88 -45.00 5.30
N GLU A 258 -6.89 -44.23 5.73
CA GLU A 258 -7.93 -44.69 6.66
C GLU A 258 -8.89 -45.70 6.02
N SER A 259 -9.36 -45.43 4.80
CA SER A 259 -10.49 -46.16 4.20
C SER A 259 -10.06 -47.34 3.32
N ALA A 260 -8.82 -47.32 2.82
CA ALA A 260 -8.29 -48.33 1.92
C ALA A 260 -6.76 -48.50 2.09
N PRO A 261 -6.27 -48.83 3.31
CA PRO A 261 -4.85 -48.88 3.64
C PRO A 261 -4.05 -49.82 2.74
N GLN A 262 -4.66 -50.88 2.21
CA GLN A 262 -4.04 -51.82 1.26
C GLN A 262 -3.59 -51.17 -0.05
N PHE A 263 -4.07 -49.95 -0.37
CA PHE A 263 -3.67 -49.21 -1.57
C PHE A 263 -2.58 -48.17 -1.33
N VAL A 264 -2.12 -48.02 -0.08
CA VAL A 264 -1.06 -47.12 0.31
C VAL A 264 0.19 -47.96 0.61
N ALA A 265 1.36 -47.58 0.08
CA ALA A 265 2.60 -48.31 0.31
C ALA A 265 2.84 -48.52 1.83
N ALA A 266 3.40 -49.67 2.22
CA ALA A 266 3.57 -50.14 3.61
C ALA A 266 4.32 -49.18 4.59
N GLN A 267 4.72 -47.99 4.15
CA GLN A 267 5.29 -46.92 4.97
C GLN A 267 4.27 -45.99 5.64
N VAL A 268 2.97 -46.05 5.30
CA VAL A 268 1.92 -45.21 5.94
C VAL A 268 1.07 -46.00 6.95
N ALA A 269 0.97 -47.32 6.80
CA ALA A 269 0.11 -48.17 7.64
C ALA A 269 0.63 -48.42 9.07
N GLN A 270 1.86 -48.01 9.41
CA GLN A 270 2.45 -48.19 10.75
C GLN A 270 2.40 -46.94 11.65
N GLN A 271 1.70 -45.88 11.26
CA GLN A 271 1.56 -44.67 12.10
C GLN A 271 0.11 -44.17 12.25
N SER A 272 -0.88 -45.01 11.94
CA SER A 272 -2.26 -44.86 12.46
C SER A 272 -2.38 -45.19 13.96
N GLY A 273 -1.24 -45.34 14.67
CA GLY A 273 -1.17 -45.33 16.11
C GLY A 273 -1.40 -43.92 16.66
N THR A 274 -2.63 -43.66 17.08
CA THR A 274 -2.98 -42.73 18.17
C THR A 274 -2.18 -41.43 18.23
N ALA A 275 -2.38 -40.58 17.22
CA ALA A 275 -2.41 -39.14 17.45
C ALA A 275 -3.49 -38.54 16.55
N ALA A 276 -4.75 -38.88 16.85
CA ALA A 276 -5.78 -37.86 16.83
C ALA A 276 -5.24 -36.73 17.72
N LYS A 277 -4.53 -35.77 17.14
CA LYS A 277 -4.42 -34.46 17.75
C LYS A 277 -5.85 -33.96 17.73
N ALA A 278 -6.55 -34.26 18.82
CA ALA A 278 -7.84 -33.72 19.17
C ALA A 278 -7.88 -32.26 18.73
N SER A 279 -9.00 -31.84 18.15
CA SER A 279 -9.26 -30.43 17.85
C SER A 279 -8.56 -29.53 18.88
N THR A 280 -7.70 -28.63 18.39
CA THR A 280 -6.99 -27.68 19.26
C THR A 280 -7.97 -26.70 19.91
N VAL A 281 -9.23 -26.67 19.47
CA VAL A 281 -10.25 -25.69 19.88
C VAL A 281 -10.81 -25.95 21.28
N PRO A 282 -11.23 -27.18 21.66
CA PRO A 282 -11.51 -27.50 23.06
C PRO A 282 -10.30 -27.22 23.96
N LYS A 283 -9.08 -27.53 23.51
CA LYS A 283 -7.87 -27.32 24.31
C LYS A 283 -7.58 -25.83 24.58
N LEU A 284 -7.67 -24.99 23.56
CA LEU A 284 -7.46 -23.55 23.68
C LEU A 284 -8.54 -22.90 24.55
N THR A 285 -9.81 -23.19 24.28
CA THR A 285 -10.93 -22.62 25.04
C THR A 285 -10.85 -23.04 26.51
N ASN A 286 -10.54 -24.32 26.79
CA ASN A 286 -10.35 -24.80 28.17
C ASN A 286 -9.13 -24.15 28.84
N GLN A 287 -8.05 -23.88 28.10
CA GLN A 287 -6.87 -23.19 28.62
C GLN A 287 -7.22 -21.75 29.03
N VAL A 288 -7.86 -20.99 28.15
CA VAL A 288 -8.28 -19.61 28.45
C VAL A 288 -9.30 -19.60 29.58
N ASP A 289 -10.26 -20.54 29.60
CA ASP A 289 -11.25 -20.65 30.68
C ASP A 289 -10.60 -20.95 32.03
N SER A 290 -9.56 -21.80 32.05
CA SER A 290 -8.80 -22.11 33.27
C SER A 290 -8.08 -20.87 33.81
N ILE A 291 -7.45 -20.09 32.92
CA ILE A 291 -6.81 -18.82 33.32
C ILE A 291 -7.87 -17.83 33.82
N ALA A 292 -8.95 -17.65 33.07
CA ALA A 292 -10.04 -16.73 33.41
C ALA A 292 -10.64 -17.05 34.79
N LYS A 293 -10.83 -18.32 35.11
CA LYS A 293 -11.34 -18.78 36.41
C LYS A 293 -10.47 -18.32 37.58
N GLU A 294 -9.16 -18.39 37.44
CA GLU A 294 -8.19 -18.10 38.52
C GLU A 294 -7.99 -16.60 38.76
N ILE A 295 -8.33 -15.73 37.80
CA ILE A 295 -8.10 -14.27 37.89
C ILE A 295 -9.39 -13.45 38.09
N THR A 296 -10.57 -14.05 37.85
CA THR A 296 -11.86 -13.36 37.92
C THR A 296 -12.44 -13.45 39.33
N VAL A 297 -12.84 -12.30 39.89
CA VAL A 297 -13.52 -12.20 41.18
C VAL A 297 -14.97 -11.79 41.00
N PHE A 298 -15.83 -12.16 41.94
CA PHE A 298 -17.20 -11.64 42.02
C PHE A 298 -17.22 -10.42 42.94
N ILE A 299 -17.91 -9.36 42.52
CA ILE A 299 -18.05 -8.11 43.27
C ILE A 299 -19.49 -7.98 43.71
N ASP A 300 -19.72 -7.97 45.01
CA ASP A 300 -21.03 -7.68 45.60
C ASP A 300 -21.02 -6.27 46.19
N SER A 301 -21.93 -5.42 45.71
CA SER A 301 -22.13 -4.10 46.25
C SER A 301 -23.61 -3.84 46.51
N VAL A 302 -23.89 -2.90 47.41
CA VAL A 302 -25.27 -2.50 47.76
C VAL A 302 -26.06 -1.98 46.54
N THR A 303 -25.38 -1.50 45.48
CA THR A 303 -26.04 -0.94 44.29
C THR A 303 -26.17 -1.90 43.12
N ASP A 304 -25.15 -2.72 42.90
CA ASP A 304 -25.18 -3.73 41.85
C ASP A 304 -24.19 -4.88 42.11
N GLN A 305 -24.38 -5.96 41.39
CA GLN A 305 -23.50 -7.12 41.39
C GLN A 305 -22.71 -7.15 40.09
N GLY A 306 -21.42 -7.46 40.21
CA GLY A 306 -20.52 -7.46 39.06
C GLY A 306 -19.35 -8.43 39.21
N SER A 307 -18.34 -8.20 38.39
CA SER A 307 -17.12 -8.99 38.30
C SER A 307 -15.89 -8.08 38.46
N GLY A 308 -14.73 -8.66 38.71
CA GLY A 308 -13.46 -7.95 38.77
C GLY A 308 -12.32 -8.83 38.30
N VAL A 309 -11.14 -8.24 38.11
CA VAL A 309 -9.92 -8.95 37.70
C VAL A 309 -8.77 -8.62 38.64
N ILE A 310 -8.08 -9.64 39.14
CA ILE A 310 -6.85 -9.47 39.95
C ILE A 310 -5.69 -9.11 39.01
N VAL A 311 -5.19 -7.87 39.11
CA VAL A 311 -4.19 -7.34 38.17
C VAL A 311 -2.79 -7.12 38.75
N ALA A 312 -2.67 -7.03 40.08
CA ALA A 312 -1.39 -6.86 40.75
C ALA A 312 -1.43 -7.39 42.18
N LYS A 313 -0.24 -7.63 42.75
CA LYS A 313 -0.06 -8.03 44.15
C LYS A 313 1.18 -7.36 44.74
N GLU A 314 1.05 -6.80 45.95
CA GLU A 314 2.15 -6.25 46.74
C GLU A 314 2.07 -6.75 48.19
N GLY A 315 3.09 -7.48 48.65
CA GLY A 315 3.03 -8.14 49.97
C GLY A 315 1.87 -9.12 50.05
N ASN A 316 0.89 -8.87 50.93
CA ASN A 316 -0.36 -9.63 51.05
C ASN A 316 -1.58 -8.89 50.46
N THR A 317 -1.37 -7.73 49.84
CA THR A 317 -2.42 -6.91 49.24
C THR A 317 -2.58 -7.26 47.77
N TYR A 318 -3.81 -7.56 47.37
CA TYR A 318 -4.22 -7.81 46.00
C TYR A 318 -5.01 -6.63 45.45
N TYR A 319 -4.74 -6.27 44.20
CA TYR A 319 -5.39 -5.17 43.51
C TYR A 319 -6.33 -5.70 42.42
N VAL A 320 -7.56 -5.20 42.42
CA VAL A 320 -8.63 -5.64 41.52
C VAL A 320 -9.10 -4.45 40.68
N LEU A 321 -9.15 -4.63 39.36
CA LEU A 321 -9.88 -3.70 38.48
C LEU A 321 -11.31 -4.21 38.28
N THR A 322 -12.26 -3.29 38.33
CA THR A 322 -13.68 -3.54 38.02
C THR A 322 -14.29 -2.34 37.29
N ALA A 323 -15.50 -2.49 36.76
CA ALA A 323 -16.23 -1.39 36.13
C ALA A 323 -16.75 -0.43 37.20
N GLY A 324 -16.70 0.88 36.94
CA GLY A 324 -17.04 1.88 37.95
C GLY A 324 -18.51 1.85 38.36
N HIS A 325 -19.43 1.62 37.43
CA HIS A 325 -20.86 1.50 37.73
C HIS A 325 -21.22 0.26 38.59
N VAL A 326 -20.36 -0.76 38.65
CA VAL A 326 -20.52 -1.90 39.60
C VAL A 326 -20.28 -1.45 41.04
N THR A 327 -19.55 -0.34 41.23
CA THR A 327 -19.16 0.17 42.54
C THR A 327 -19.76 1.55 42.80
N SER A 328 -20.74 1.65 43.68
CA SER A 328 -21.10 2.97 44.22
C SER A 328 -20.10 3.38 45.28
N VAL A 329 -19.26 4.37 44.96
CA VAL A 329 -18.34 5.00 45.91
C VAL A 329 -19.17 5.46 47.13
N ASN A 330 -18.78 5.06 48.35
CA ASN A 330 -19.47 5.29 49.64
C ASN A 330 -20.43 4.21 50.16
N LYS A 331 -20.49 3.02 49.55
CA LYS A 331 -21.26 1.87 50.09
C LYS A 331 -20.39 0.64 50.31
N GLN A 332 -20.88 -0.33 51.08
CA GLN A 332 -20.18 -1.57 51.38
C GLN A 332 -19.93 -2.37 50.08
N ILE A 333 -18.68 -2.77 49.87
CA ILE A 333 -18.23 -3.57 48.72
C ILE A 333 -17.51 -4.80 49.28
N THR A 334 -17.85 -5.98 48.76
CA THR A 334 -17.21 -7.25 49.10
C THR A 334 -16.66 -7.91 47.85
N VAL A 335 -15.40 -8.35 47.91
CA VAL A 335 -14.74 -9.14 46.86
C VAL A 335 -14.82 -10.62 47.23
N PHE A 336 -15.34 -11.43 46.32
CA PHE A 336 -15.36 -12.88 46.42
C PHE A 336 -14.31 -13.46 45.47
N THR A 337 -13.30 -14.13 46.02
CA THR A 337 -12.19 -14.71 45.26
C THR A 337 -12.60 -16.00 44.53
N PRO A 338 -11.79 -16.54 43.60
CA PRO A 338 -12.13 -17.74 42.83
C PRO A 338 -12.46 -18.99 43.66
N ASP A 339 -11.89 -19.10 44.86
CA ASP A 339 -12.16 -20.15 45.85
C ASP A 339 -13.42 -19.89 46.70
N GLY A 340 -14.10 -18.77 46.47
CA GLY A 340 -15.34 -18.36 47.14
C GLY A 340 -15.14 -17.66 48.49
N LYS A 341 -13.90 -17.32 48.88
CA LYS A 341 -13.65 -16.56 50.11
C LYS A 341 -14.05 -15.10 49.95
N GLU A 342 -14.55 -14.52 51.02
CA GLU A 342 -15.09 -13.15 51.05
C GLU A 342 -14.10 -12.20 51.70
N TYR A 343 -13.86 -11.05 51.08
CA TYR A 343 -12.99 -10.01 51.60
C TYR A 343 -13.68 -8.64 51.52
N PRO A 344 -13.90 -7.95 52.64
CA PRO A 344 -14.44 -6.60 52.63
C PRO A 344 -13.42 -5.61 52.04
N VAL A 345 -13.89 -4.66 51.23
CA VAL A 345 -13.04 -3.61 50.66
C VAL A 345 -13.01 -2.39 51.56
N ASP A 346 -11.82 -1.85 51.79
CA ASP A 346 -11.62 -0.56 52.45
C ASP A 346 -12.00 0.58 51.49
N ILE A 347 -13.20 1.13 51.68
CA ILE A 347 -13.77 2.18 50.82
C ILE A 347 -12.89 3.43 50.77
N SER A 348 -12.10 3.72 51.81
CA SER A 348 -11.19 4.87 51.83
C SER A 348 -10.00 4.74 50.85
N LYS A 349 -9.73 3.51 50.39
CA LYS A 349 -8.64 3.19 49.46
C LYS A 349 -9.11 2.92 48.03
N VAL A 350 -10.42 2.98 47.78
CA VAL A 350 -10.98 2.84 46.43
C VAL A 350 -10.55 4.02 45.58
N LYS A 351 -9.99 3.74 44.39
CA LYS A 351 -9.56 4.78 43.44
C LYS A 351 -10.48 4.82 42.23
N THR A 352 -10.93 6.03 41.90
CA THR A 352 -11.74 6.32 40.72
C THR A 352 -11.09 7.42 39.90
N TRP A 353 -11.31 7.41 38.59
CA TRP A 353 -10.70 8.40 37.69
C TRP A 353 -11.76 9.04 36.78
N ARG A 354 -11.66 10.36 36.61
CA ARG A 354 -12.56 11.09 35.71
C ARG A 354 -12.34 10.65 34.25
N GLY A 355 -13.44 10.41 33.54
CA GLY A 355 -13.44 10.10 32.11
C GLY A 355 -13.12 8.65 31.76
N ILE A 356 -13.08 7.74 32.74
CA ILE A 356 -12.90 6.30 32.53
C ILE A 356 -13.78 5.49 33.50
N ASP A 357 -14.53 4.50 33.00
CA ASP A 357 -15.40 3.65 33.82
C ASP A 357 -14.64 2.41 34.34
N VAL A 358 -13.56 2.67 35.08
CA VAL A 358 -12.77 1.64 35.78
C VAL A 358 -12.44 2.12 37.17
N VAL A 359 -12.49 1.20 38.13
CA VAL A 359 -12.19 1.45 39.54
C VAL A 359 -11.14 0.45 40.02
N LEU A 360 -10.23 0.93 40.87
CA LEU A 360 -9.26 0.08 41.57
C LEU A 360 -9.77 -0.21 42.98
N LEU A 361 -9.91 -1.50 43.27
CA LEU A 361 -10.18 -2.03 44.61
C LEU A 361 -8.93 -2.73 45.14
N GLN A 362 -8.86 -2.89 46.47
CA GLN A 362 -7.84 -3.70 47.10
C GLN A 362 -8.40 -4.53 48.25
N PHE A 363 -7.83 -5.72 48.45
CA PHE A 363 -8.08 -6.57 49.61
C PHE A 363 -6.78 -7.23 50.07
N THR A 364 -6.73 -7.67 51.33
CA THR A 364 -5.55 -8.33 51.90
C THR A 364 -5.85 -9.80 52.18
N SER A 365 -4.97 -10.70 51.75
CA SER A 365 -5.08 -12.14 52.01
C SER A 365 -3.71 -12.80 52.14
N ASN A 366 -3.65 -13.83 53.00
CA ASN A 366 -2.49 -14.72 53.12
C ASN A 366 -2.52 -15.86 52.08
N GLU A 367 -3.66 -16.06 51.41
CA GLU A 367 -3.83 -17.03 50.34
C GLU A 367 -3.14 -16.56 49.05
N ARG A 368 -2.81 -17.52 48.17
CA ARG A 368 -2.19 -17.22 46.88
C ARG A 368 -3.20 -17.26 45.76
N TYR A 369 -3.57 -16.09 45.27
CA TYR A 369 -4.38 -15.92 44.05
C TYR A 369 -3.50 -15.60 42.84
N GLN A 370 -3.92 -16.08 41.66
CA GLN A 370 -3.28 -15.79 40.38
C GLN A 370 -3.50 -14.33 40.00
N VAL A 371 -2.44 -13.68 39.52
CA VAL A 371 -2.49 -12.33 38.95
C VAL A 371 -2.54 -12.44 37.43
N ALA A 372 -3.36 -11.63 36.79
CA ALA A 372 -3.49 -11.59 35.34
C ALA A 372 -2.17 -11.19 34.64
N THR A 373 -1.83 -11.89 33.55
CA THR A 373 -0.79 -11.45 32.62
C THR A 373 -1.37 -10.40 31.68
N LEU A 374 -0.71 -9.25 31.51
CA LEU A 374 -1.21 -8.13 30.73
C LEU A 374 -0.77 -8.21 29.26
N GLY A 375 -1.74 -8.08 28.35
CA GLY A 375 -1.55 -7.95 26.91
C GLY A 375 -1.48 -6.48 26.49
N ASN A 376 -0.43 -5.78 26.86
CA ASN A 376 -0.27 -4.33 26.59
C ASN A 376 0.32 -4.08 25.19
N TYR A 377 -0.48 -4.30 24.15
CA TYR A 377 -0.10 -4.10 22.76
C TYR A 377 -1.22 -3.39 21.97
N GLY A 378 -0.88 -2.82 20.81
CA GLY A 378 -1.85 -2.20 19.91
C GLY A 378 -2.88 -3.21 19.40
N LEU A 379 -4.16 -2.89 19.55
CA LEU A 379 -5.29 -3.77 19.21
C LEU A 379 -5.83 -3.45 17.81
N ASP A 380 -4.94 -3.44 16.82
CA ASP A 380 -5.27 -2.92 15.47
C ASP A 380 -5.76 -4.01 14.50
N SER A 381 -5.77 -5.29 14.91
CA SER A 381 -6.23 -6.37 14.04
C SER A 381 -7.75 -6.55 14.14
N GLU A 382 -8.44 -6.22 13.06
CA GLU A 382 -9.80 -6.72 12.82
C GLU A 382 -9.80 -8.25 12.96
N ASP A 383 -10.86 -8.78 13.57
CA ASP A 383 -11.18 -10.21 13.61
C ASP A 383 -10.31 -11.03 14.58
N GLN A 384 -9.68 -10.38 15.56
CA GLN A 384 -9.08 -11.10 16.68
C GLN A 384 -10.18 -11.73 17.54
N VAL A 385 -10.09 -13.05 17.75
CA VAL A 385 -10.96 -13.73 18.73
C VAL A 385 -10.54 -13.31 20.13
N ILE A 386 -11.52 -12.95 20.95
CA ILE A 386 -11.33 -12.59 22.34
C ILE A 386 -12.33 -13.36 23.20
N PHE A 387 -11.99 -13.50 24.47
CA PHE A 387 -12.83 -14.13 25.47
C PHE A 387 -13.23 -13.14 26.54
N VAL A 388 -14.46 -13.22 27.01
CA VAL A 388 -14.96 -12.41 28.12
C VAL A 388 -15.45 -13.34 29.20
N SER A 389 -14.92 -13.17 30.41
CA SER A 389 -15.39 -13.90 31.58
C SER A 389 -16.04 -12.97 32.59
N GLY A 390 -16.96 -13.49 33.38
CA GLY A 390 -17.65 -12.74 34.42
C GLY A 390 -18.74 -13.56 35.09
N PHE A 391 -19.23 -13.09 36.22
CA PHE A 391 -20.31 -13.70 36.98
C PHE A 391 -21.67 -13.18 36.54
N THR A 392 -22.70 -14.01 36.60
CA THR A 392 -24.07 -13.58 36.31
C THR A 392 -24.73 -12.98 37.54
N LYS A 393 -25.56 -11.96 37.35
CA LYS A 393 -26.41 -11.42 38.43
C LYS A 393 -27.42 -12.47 38.88
N ALA A 394 -27.55 -12.68 40.19
CA ALA A 394 -28.49 -13.66 40.73
C ALA A 394 -29.94 -13.23 40.46
N LYS A 395 -30.75 -14.09 39.80
CA LYS A 395 -32.16 -13.80 39.49
C LYS A 395 -33.08 -13.85 40.72
N GLN A 396 -32.62 -14.45 41.83
CA GLN A 396 -33.34 -14.63 43.09
C GLN A 396 -32.33 -14.57 44.25
N THR A 397 -32.77 -14.14 45.43
CA THR A 397 -31.93 -13.91 46.63
C THR A 397 -31.20 -15.15 47.16
N ASN A 398 -31.49 -16.35 46.65
CA ASN A 398 -30.92 -17.63 47.12
C ASN A 398 -30.07 -18.39 46.08
N VAL A 399 -29.80 -17.82 44.90
CA VAL A 399 -29.00 -18.48 43.85
C VAL A 399 -27.60 -17.90 43.81
N LYS A 400 -26.57 -18.74 43.99
CA LYS A 400 -25.16 -18.31 43.87
C LYS A 400 -24.86 -17.83 42.44
N PRO A 401 -24.20 -16.67 42.26
CA PRO A 401 -23.72 -16.20 40.96
C PRO A 401 -22.87 -17.27 40.24
N SER A 402 -23.12 -17.48 38.95
CA SER A 402 -22.36 -18.44 38.15
C SER A 402 -21.37 -17.71 37.23
N ARG A 403 -20.11 -18.14 37.19
CA ARG A 403 -19.13 -17.63 36.21
C ARG A 403 -19.47 -18.16 34.81
N GLN A 404 -19.39 -17.29 33.82
CA GLN A 404 -19.51 -17.61 32.40
C GLN A 404 -18.25 -17.19 31.64
N LEU A 405 -18.03 -17.83 30.49
CA LEU A 405 -17.05 -17.45 29.49
C LEU A 405 -17.75 -17.39 28.14
N SER A 406 -17.57 -16.31 27.40
CA SER A 406 -18.03 -16.21 26.01
C SER A 406 -16.89 -15.84 25.09
N ALA A 407 -16.88 -16.40 23.88
CA ALA A 407 -15.96 -16.04 22.82
C ALA A 407 -16.66 -15.14 21.80
N GLY A 408 -15.89 -14.29 21.13
CA GLY A 408 -16.38 -13.39 20.10
C GLY A 408 -15.21 -12.70 19.40
N PHE A 409 -15.53 -11.72 18.56
CA PHE A 409 -14.54 -10.99 17.77
C PHE A 409 -14.39 -9.57 18.29
N LEU A 410 -13.15 -9.13 18.46
CA LEU A 410 -12.83 -7.72 18.58
C LEU A 410 -13.05 -7.02 17.24
N LEU A 411 -13.82 -5.93 17.25
CA LEU A 411 -13.92 -5.03 16.11
C LEU A 411 -12.71 -4.09 16.13
N GLY A 412 -12.02 -3.94 15.00
CA GLY A 412 -10.82 -3.11 14.93
C GLY A 412 -11.13 -1.64 15.18
N TRP A 413 -10.11 -0.87 15.58
CA TRP A 413 -10.29 0.56 15.91
C TRP A 413 -10.95 1.36 14.79
N SER A 414 -10.54 1.17 13.54
CA SER A 414 -11.14 1.84 12.37
C SER A 414 -12.63 1.51 12.17
N SER A 415 -13.08 0.34 12.61
CA SER A 415 -14.47 -0.10 12.53
C SER A 415 -15.26 0.20 13.81
N THR A 416 -14.62 0.46 14.96
CA THR A 416 -15.34 0.79 16.20
C THR A 416 -16.15 2.07 16.09
N TYR A 417 -15.59 3.16 15.55
CA TYR A 417 -16.31 4.44 15.38
C TYR A 417 -17.51 4.31 14.45
N ALA A 418 -17.34 3.58 13.35
CA ALA A 418 -18.38 3.41 12.36
C ALA A 418 -19.53 2.50 12.83
N ASN A 419 -19.23 1.53 13.71
CA ASN A 419 -20.19 0.53 14.16
C ASN A 419 -20.76 0.79 15.56
N ALA A 420 -20.22 1.76 16.30
CA ALA A 420 -20.76 2.16 17.59
C ALA A 420 -22.23 2.55 17.47
N ARG A 421 -23.07 2.02 18.35
CA ARG A 421 -24.50 2.30 18.30
C ARG A 421 -24.77 3.77 18.62
N ASP A 422 -24.08 4.32 19.61
CA ASP A 422 -24.22 5.71 20.08
C ASP A 422 -22.94 6.23 20.74
N ASP A 423 -23.02 7.47 21.24
CA ASP A 423 -21.94 8.21 21.89
C ASP A 423 -21.42 7.56 23.18
N ARG A 424 -22.21 6.69 23.84
CA ARG A 424 -21.78 5.99 25.05
C ARG A 424 -20.56 5.14 24.79
N SER A 425 -20.45 4.54 23.60
CA SER A 425 -19.36 3.66 23.20
C SER A 425 -17.98 4.33 23.18
N PHE A 426 -17.92 5.66 23.24
CA PHE A 426 -16.69 6.46 23.42
C PHE A 426 -16.78 7.46 24.57
N SER A 427 -17.83 7.38 25.37
CA SER A 427 -17.93 8.08 26.65
C SER A 427 -17.20 7.24 27.71
N THR A 428 -16.60 7.89 28.71
CA THR A 428 -16.02 7.19 29.88
C THR A 428 -14.93 6.14 29.57
N GLY A 429 -14.10 6.38 28.55
CA GLY A 429 -12.87 5.61 28.32
C GLY A 429 -13.07 4.22 27.70
N TYR A 430 -14.27 3.92 27.22
CA TYR A 430 -14.52 2.75 26.38
C TYR A 430 -13.76 2.87 25.06
N GLY A 431 -13.11 1.79 24.67
CA GLY A 431 -12.27 1.72 23.48
C GLY A 431 -12.11 0.31 22.92
N LEU A 432 -12.89 -0.64 23.44
CA LEU A 432 -13.04 -1.99 22.89
C LEU A 432 -14.50 -2.19 22.53
N VAL A 433 -14.76 -2.59 21.30
CA VAL A 433 -16.08 -3.03 20.84
C VAL A 433 -15.95 -4.44 20.30
N TYR A 434 -16.79 -5.37 20.72
CA TYR A 434 -16.64 -6.78 20.39
C TYR A 434 -17.95 -7.54 20.39
N THR A 435 -17.96 -8.71 19.75
CA THR A 435 -19.20 -9.44 19.47
C THR A 435 -19.60 -10.46 20.54
N ASN A 436 -18.82 -10.62 21.61
CA ASN A 436 -19.09 -11.58 22.67
C ASN A 436 -20.51 -11.42 23.24
N LEU A 437 -21.20 -12.54 23.44
CA LEU A 437 -22.48 -12.57 24.14
C LEU A 437 -22.21 -12.46 25.65
N THR A 438 -22.63 -11.37 26.27
CA THR A 438 -22.49 -11.16 27.71
C THR A 438 -23.85 -10.87 28.33
N VAL A 439 -23.98 -11.13 29.62
CA VAL A 439 -25.22 -10.96 30.37
C VAL A 439 -24.98 -10.06 31.59
N ARG A 440 -26.08 -9.56 32.19
CA ARG A 440 -26.00 -8.73 33.41
C ARG A 440 -25.19 -9.41 34.53
N GLY A 441 -24.31 -8.64 35.16
CA GLY A 441 -23.37 -9.08 36.20
C GLY A 441 -21.94 -9.32 35.70
N MET A 442 -21.73 -9.50 34.38
CA MET A 442 -20.38 -9.74 33.86
C MET A 442 -19.51 -8.48 33.83
N SER A 443 -20.10 -7.29 34.04
CA SER A 443 -19.41 -6.01 34.11
C SER A 443 -18.27 -6.04 35.12
N GLY A 444 -17.11 -5.54 34.73
CA GLY A 444 -15.84 -5.57 35.46
C GLY A 444 -15.00 -6.83 35.25
N GLY A 445 -15.50 -7.84 34.53
CA GLY A 445 -14.79 -9.08 34.24
C GLY A 445 -13.68 -8.93 33.17
N PRO A 446 -12.79 -9.92 33.04
CA PRO A 446 -11.65 -9.81 32.12
C PRO A 446 -12.07 -9.98 30.66
N VAL A 447 -11.51 -9.12 29.80
CA VAL A 447 -11.43 -9.33 28.35
C VAL A 447 -10.05 -9.86 28.02
N LEU A 448 -9.99 -11.07 27.45
CA LEU A 448 -8.79 -11.86 27.25
C LEU A 448 -8.51 -12.10 25.77
N ASP A 449 -7.23 -12.09 25.40
CA ASP A 449 -6.79 -12.62 24.10
C ASP A 449 -6.77 -14.15 24.07
N VAL A 450 -6.43 -14.74 22.92
CA VAL A 450 -6.41 -16.20 22.74
C VAL A 450 -5.33 -16.92 23.54
N ASP A 451 -4.32 -16.20 24.05
CA ASP A 451 -3.29 -16.76 24.93
C ASP A 451 -3.68 -16.61 26.41
N GLY A 452 -4.83 -15.99 26.72
CA GLY A 452 -5.32 -15.73 28.07
C GLY A 452 -4.77 -14.46 28.72
N ASN A 453 -4.16 -13.54 27.96
CA ASN A 453 -3.68 -12.27 28.52
C ASN A 453 -4.81 -11.25 28.59
N LEU A 454 -4.82 -10.45 29.67
CA LEU A 454 -5.77 -9.36 29.89
C LEU A 454 -5.50 -8.20 28.94
N ILE A 455 -6.44 -7.93 28.05
CA ILE A 455 -6.41 -6.83 27.08
C ILE A 455 -7.42 -5.73 27.40
N GLY A 456 -8.37 -5.98 28.31
CA GLY A 456 -9.32 -4.99 28.78
C GLY A 456 -10.25 -5.47 29.89
N ILE A 457 -11.10 -4.55 30.34
CA ILE A 457 -12.14 -4.79 31.35
C ILE A 457 -13.50 -4.63 30.68
N HIS A 458 -14.34 -5.66 30.75
CA HIS A 458 -15.70 -5.60 30.20
C HIS A 458 -16.53 -4.64 31.02
N THR A 459 -17.34 -3.80 30.38
CA THR A 459 -18.15 -2.81 31.11
C THR A 459 -19.63 -2.97 30.82
N ALA A 460 -20.03 -2.96 29.55
CA ALA A 460 -21.43 -3.00 29.16
C ALA A 460 -21.66 -3.87 27.92
N ALA A 461 -22.89 -4.31 27.73
CA ALA A 461 -23.39 -4.71 26.43
C ALA A 461 -24.36 -3.63 25.95
N GLU A 462 -24.23 -3.19 24.71
CA GLU A 462 -25.27 -2.45 24.00
C GLU A 462 -26.48 -3.40 23.93
N ALA A 463 -27.39 -3.24 24.89
CA ALA A 463 -28.62 -3.98 25.07
C ALA A 463 -29.67 -2.99 25.58
N GLU A 464 -30.91 -3.16 25.13
CA GLU A 464 -32.00 -2.24 25.42
C GLU A 464 -33.03 -2.95 26.29
N ASP A 465 -33.37 -2.36 27.43
CA ASP A 465 -34.50 -2.86 28.22
C ASP A 465 -35.79 -2.39 27.55
N LEU A 466 -36.59 -3.32 27.03
CA LEU A 466 -37.97 -3.00 26.66
C LEU A 466 -38.82 -3.06 27.93
N GLU A 467 -39.26 -1.89 28.39
CA GLU A 467 -40.33 -1.81 29.37
C GLU A 467 -41.68 -2.07 28.67
N THR A 468 -42.13 -3.33 28.70
CA THR A 468 -43.55 -3.62 28.43
C THR A 468 -44.33 -3.52 29.72
N LYS A 469 -45.59 -3.03 29.65
CA LYS A 469 -46.50 -2.84 30.80
C LYS A 469 -46.73 -4.11 31.65
N THR A 470 -46.28 -5.27 31.22
CA THR A 470 -46.55 -6.57 31.87
C THR A 470 -45.31 -7.40 32.22
N ASN A 471 -44.09 -7.04 31.80
CA ASN A 471 -42.81 -7.60 32.28
C ASN A 471 -41.62 -6.87 31.63
N LYS A 472 -40.53 -6.62 32.39
CA LYS A 472 -39.25 -6.18 31.81
C LYS A 472 -38.68 -7.32 30.95
N ARG A 473 -38.57 -7.12 29.63
CA ARG A 473 -37.91 -8.05 28.72
C ARG A 473 -36.73 -7.33 28.07
N THR A 474 -35.55 -7.97 28.07
CA THR A 474 -34.32 -7.34 27.58
C THR A 474 -34.06 -7.75 26.13
N LEU A 475 -33.81 -6.76 25.27
CA LEU A 475 -33.32 -6.94 23.90
C LEU A 475 -31.78 -6.93 23.90
N GLU A 476 -31.17 -7.96 23.33
CA GLU A 476 -29.72 -8.08 23.20
C GLU A 476 -29.23 -7.50 21.87
N LEU A 477 -29.58 -6.25 21.55
CA LEU A 477 -29.28 -5.60 20.27
C LEU A 477 -28.10 -4.61 20.37
N GLY A 478 -26.98 -4.93 19.72
CA GLY A 478 -25.77 -4.09 19.65
C GLY A 478 -24.50 -4.93 19.91
N TYR A 479 -23.36 -4.33 20.23
CA TYR A 479 -22.11 -5.01 20.58
C TYR A 479 -21.80 -4.95 22.08
N SER A 480 -20.78 -5.67 22.51
CA SER A 480 -20.25 -5.59 23.87
C SER A 480 -19.08 -4.59 23.91
N LEU A 481 -18.96 -3.88 25.02
CA LEU A 481 -18.03 -2.77 25.24
C LEU A 481 -17.08 -3.07 26.38
N GLY A 482 -15.87 -2.54 26.28
CA GLY A 482 -14.88 -2.61 27.34
C GLY A 482 -13.87 -1.47 27.33
N VAL A 483 -13.20 -1.30 28.47
CA VAL A 483 -12.09 -0.37 28.63
C VAL A 483 -10.78 -1.09 28.30
N PRO A 484 -9.98 -0.60 27.33
CA PRO A 484 -8.68 -1.17 27.03
C PRO A 484 -7.77 -1.17 28.26
N ILE A 485 -7.02 -2.25 28.47
CA ILE A 485 -6.13 -2.36 29.65
C ILE A 485 -5.11 -1.21 29.70
N ARG A 486 -4.62 -0.77 28.53
CA ARG A 486 -3.73 0.38 28.39
C ARG A 486 -4.30 1.69 28.96
N ALA A 487 -5.62 1.90 28.82
CA ALA A 487 -6.28 3.09 29.34
C ALA A 487 -6.33 3.05 30.88
N ALA A 488 -6.62 1.88 31.46
CA ALA A 488 -6.56 1.68 32.91
C ALA A 488 -5.12 1.83 33.46
N LEU A 489 -4.13 1.26 32.77
CA LEU A 489 -2.71 1.37 33.14
C LEU A 489 -2.21 2.82 33.09
N ALA A 490 -2.64 3.62 32.10
CA ALA A 490 -2.28 5.03 32.01
C ALA A 490 -2.73 5.83 33.23
N LYS A 491 -3.92 5.52 33.78
CA LYS A 491 -4.42 6.13 35.02
C LYS A 491 -3.66 5.65 36.25
N LEU A 492 -3.37 4.35 36.35
CA LEU A 492 -2.57 3.80 37.44
C LEU A 492 -1.17 4.43 37.53
N LYS A 493 -0.57 4.77 36.38
CA LYS A 493 0.72 5.46 36.32
C LYS A 493 0.70 6.88 36.89
N GLN A 494 -0.47 7.54 36.90
CA GLN A 494 -0.64 8.89 37.47
C GLN A 494 -0.68 8.87 39.00
N GLU A 495 -0.92 7.72 39.63
CA GLU A 495 -1.02 7.61 41.09
C GLU A 495 0.34 7.63 41.81
N ASN A 496 1.47 7.75 41.10
CA ASN A 496 2.85 7.65 41.64
C ASN A 496 3.16 6.36 42.42
N THR A 497 2.29 5.34 42.35
CA THR A 497 2.47 4.02 42.95
C THR A 497 3.11 3.08 41.92
N GLN A 498 4.23 2.43 42.28
CA GLN A 498 4.88 1.45 41.41
C GLN A 498 4.25 0.07 41.56
N PHE A 499 3.27 -0.24 40.73
CA PHE A 499 2.70 -1.58 40.64
C PHE A 499 3.63 -2.54 39.89
N ASN A 500 3.83 -3.74 40.44
CA ASN A 500 4.54 -4.81 39.75
C ASN A 500 3.57 -5.66 38.90
N PHE A 501 3.34 -5.23 37.66
CA PHE A 501 2.49 -5.95 36.72
C PHE A 501 3.24 -7.10 36.02
N THR A 502 2.53 -8.20 35.81
CA THR A 502 3.02 -9.31 34.98
C THR A 502 2.71 -9.04 33.52
N TYR A 503 3.72 -8.89 32.67
CA TYR A 503 3.55 -8.71 31.22
C TYR A 503 3.90 -10.00 30.46
N LYS A 504 3.30 -10.19 29.29
CA LYS A 504 3.66 -11.27 28.36
C LYS A 504 5.15 -11.15 27.95
N SER A 505 5.93 -12.21 28.11
CA SER A 505 7.33 -12.27 27.69
C SER A 505 7.46 -12.48 26.17
N CYS A 506 8.35 -11.72 25.51
CA CYS A 506 8.53 -11.76 24.07
C CYS A 506 9.79 -12.51 23.60
N PRO A 507 9.72 -13.31 22.52
CA PRO A 507 10.91 -13.81 21.84
C PRO A 507 11.63 -12.68 21.08
N GLY A 508 12.91 -12.47 21.37
CA GLY A 508 13.74 -11.44 20.71
C GLY A 508 13.54 -10.02 21.27
N ALA A 509 14.28 -9.03 20.74
CA ALA A 509 14.28 -7.64 21.22
C ALA A 509 12.97 -6.84 20.94
N GLN A 510 11.83 -7.52 20.76
CA GLN A 510 10.54 -6.87 20.51
C GLN A 510 9.95 -6.30 21.80
N LYS A 511 9.45 -5.05 21.75
CA LYS A 511 8.83 -4.34 22.88
C LYS A 511 7.37 -4.76 23.17
N SER A 512 6.74 -5.57 22.30
CA SER A 512 5.32 -5.92 22.35
C SER A 512 5.04 -7.24 21.64
N CYS A 513 4.16 -8.08 22.20
CA CYS A 513 3.81 -9.41 21.67
C CYS A 513 2.31 -9.56 21.43
N PRO A 514 1.84 -9.43 20.17
CA PRO A 514 0.47 -9.79 19.83
C PRO A 514 0.21 -11.28 20.14
N PRO A 515 -1.06 -11.70 20.21
CA PRO A 515 -1.41 -13.05 20.60
C PRO A 515 -1.15 -14.05 19.47
N SER A 516 -1.20 -15.34 19.79
CA SER A 516 -1.13 -16.40 18.78
C SER A 516 -2.20 -16.21 17.69
N LYS A 517 -1.81 -16.33 16.42
CA LYS A 517 -2.76 -16.15 15.31
C LYS A 517 -3.58 -17.43 15.09
N LEU A 518 -4.90 -17.29 15.07
CA LEU A 518 -5.83 -18.35 14.69
C LEU A 518 -6.12 -18.31 13.19
N THR A 519 -6.45 -19.47 12.61
CA THR A 519 -7.04 -19.53 11.26
C THR A 519 -8.51 -19.13 11.32
N ALA A 520 -9.09 -18.59 10.25
CA ALA A 520 -10.52 -18.25 10.22
C ALA A 520 -11.42 -19.47 10.53
N ALA A 521 -10.99 -20.68 10.18
CA ALA A 521 -11.65 -21.93 10.56
C ALA A 521 -11.60 -22.18 12.07
N GLN A 522 -10.44 -22.01 12.71
CA GLN A 522 -10.31 -22.11 14.17
C GLN A 522 -11.15 -21.03 14.87
N GLN A 523 -11.17 -19.81 14.34
CA GLN A 523 -11.98 -18.72 14.88
C GLN A 523 -13.48 -19.04 14.81
N ASP A 524 -13.97 -19.49 13.65
CA ASP A 524 -15.35 -19.92 13.45
C ASP A 524 -15.72 -21.07 14.39
N GLU A 525 -14.82 -22.05 14.54
CA GLU A 525 -15.02 -23.19 15.44
C GLU A 525 -15.09 -22.76 16.91
N ILE A 526 -14.16 -21.93 17.40
CA ILE A 526 -14.15 -21.43 18.78
C ILE A 526 -15.44 -20.69 19.10
N VAL A 527 -15.80 -19.74 18.23
CA VAL A 527 -16.94 -18.87 18.47
C VAL A 527 -18.25 -19.64 18.34
N THR A 528 -18.38 -20.55 17.38
CA THR A 528 -19.57 -21.40 17.21
C THR A 528 -19.70 -22.44 18.33
N ALA A 529 -18.60 -23.07 18.75
CA ALA A 529 -18.62 -24.09 19.81
C ALA A 529 -18.88 -23.47 21.20
N SER A 530 -18.50 -22.20 21.41
CA SER A 530 -18.76 -21.50 22.67
C SER A 530 -20.25 -21.25 22.94
N LEU A 531 -21.13 -21.48 21.96
CA LEU A 531 -22.55 -21.21 22.07
C LEU A 531 -23.37 -22.41 21.60
N ASN A 532 -23.90 -23.17 22.56
CA ASN A 532 -25.01 -24.09 22.31
C ASN A 532 -26.27 -23.29 21.95
N LEU A 533 -26.29 -22.65 20.77
CA LEU A 533 -27.43 -21.89 20.29
C LEU A 533 -28.57 -22.84 19.92
N LYS A 534 -29.48 -23.09 20.87
CA LYS A 534 -30.73 -23.78 20.58
C LYS A 534 -31.59 -22.87 19.71
N GLN A 535 -31.94 -23.35 18.53
CA GLN A 535 -32.86 -22.65 17.65
C GLN A 535 -34.24 -22.50 18.33
N PRO A 536 -34.90 -21.32 18.24
CA PRO A 536 -36.26 -21.16 18.72
C PRO A 536 -37.22 -22.12 18.01
N GLU A 537 -38.20 -22.63 18.75
CA GLU A 537 -39.29 -23.43 18.18
C GLU A 537 -40.17 -22.57 17.27
N SER A 538 -40.92 -23.18 16.35
CA SER A 538 -41.82 -22.42 15.44
C SER A 538 -42.93 -21.64 16.18
N SER A 539 -43.27 -22.09 17.39
CA SER A 539 -44.20 -21.46 18.34
C SER A 539 -43.63 -20.24 19.07
N SER A 540 -42.30 -20.04 19.04
CA SER A 540 -41.61 -18.93 19.73
C SER A 540 -42.10 -17.57 19.28
N ASP A 541 -42.05 -16.59 20.20
CA ASP A 541 -42.51 -15.22 19.97
C ASP A 541 -41.50 -14.37 19.17
N GLU A 542 -41.90 -13.15 18.82
CA GLU A 542 -41.08 -12.23 18.01
C GLU A 542 -39.79 -11.81 18.71
N ILE A 543 -39.77 -11.71 20.04
CA ILE A 543 -38.60 -11.29 20.83
C ILE A 543 -37.57 -12.42 20.88
N GLU A 544 -38.02 -13.66 21.04
CA GLU A 544 -37.14 -14.83 21.00
C GLU A 544 -36.46 -14.99 19.63
N TRP A 545 -37.21 -14.81 18.53
CA TRP A 545 -36.63 -14.82 17.18
C TRP A 545 -35.66 -13.65 16.94
N LEU A 546 -35.99 -12.46 17.41
CA LEU A 546 -35.10 -11.29 17.33
C LEU A 546 -33.80 -11.52 18.10
N ASN A 547 -33.87 -11.96 19.36
CA ASN A 547 -32.68 -12.23 20.16
C ASN A 547 -31.84 -13.37 19.57
N PHE A 548 -32.47 -14.41 19.00
CA PHE A 548 -31.75 -15.45 18.27
C PHE A 548 -31.04 -14.90 17.03
N GLY A 549 -31.72 -14.04 16.25
CA GLY A 549 -31.12 -13.35 15.11
C GLY A 549 -29.95 -12.46 15.52
N ASN A 550 -30.04 -11.73 16.63
CA ASN A 550 -28.96 -10.89 17.14
C ASN A 550 -27.73 -11.71 17.55
N LYS A 551 -27.94 -12.89 18.14
CA LYS A 551 -26.85 -13.83 18.43
C LYS A 551 -26.15 -14.26 17.15
N LEU A 552 -26.91 -14.68 16.13
CA LEU A 552 -26.37 -15.03 14.81
C LEU A 552 -25.63 -13.85 14.15
N TRP A 553 -26.15 -12.63 14.29
CA TRP A 553 -25.55 -11.41 13.77
C TRP A 553 -24.19 -11.13 14.42
N ARG A 554 -24.11 -11.19 15.75
CA ARG A 554 -22.84 -11.11 16.50
C ARG A 554 -21.85 -12.23 16.13
N LEU A 555 -22.35 -13.38 15.69
CA LEU A 555 -21.56 -14.49 15.18
C LEU A 555 -21.17 -14.37 13.70
N ARG A 556 -21.47 -13.25 13.05
CA ARG A 556 -21.19 -13.04 11.61
C ARG A 556 -21.86 -14.07 10.71
N ARG A 557 -23.02 -14.57 11.13
CA ARG A 557 -23.93 -15.42 10.36
C ARG A 557 -25.07 -14.54 9.85
N TYR A 558 -24.73 -13.52 9.08
CA TYR A 558 -25.63 -12.41 8.76
C TYR A 558 -26.86 -12.87 7.96
N ARG A 559 -26.69 -13.85 7.07
CA ARG A 559 -27.82 -14.46 6.34
C ARG A 559 -28.80 -15.20 7.22
N GLU A 560 -28.28 -15.91 8.23
CA GLU A 560 -29.14 -16.66 9.15
C GLU A 560 -29.79 -15.73 10.16
N ALA A 561 -29.09 -14.66 10.54
CA ALA A 561 -29.65 -13.56 11.32
C ALA A 561 -30.81 -12.89 10.57
N GLU A 562 -30.62 -12.54 9.30
CA GLU A 562 -31.67 -12.01 8.41
C GLU A 562 -32.92 -12.91 8.41
N GLN A 563 -32.76 -14.23 8.20
CA GLN A 563 -33.87 -15.19 8.23
C GLN A 563 -34.56 -15.28 9.60
N ALA A 564 -33.82 -15.11 10.70
CA ALA A 564 -34.40 -15.05 12.03
C ALA A 564 -35.18 -13.74 12.25
N PHE A 565 -34.66 -12.61 11.75
CA PHE A 565 -35.35 -11.33 11.79
C PHE A 565 -36.62 -11.33 10.92
N ASP A 566 -36.61 -11.96 9.75
CA ASP A 566 -37.80 -12.15 8.91
C ASP A 566 -38.91 -12.89 9.67
N LYS A 567 -38.55 -13.91 10.46
CA LYS A 567 -39.52 -14.62 11.32
C LYS A 567 -40.07 -13.72 12.41
N ALA A 568 -39.23 -12.93 13.07
CA ALA A 568 -39.68 -11.95 14.06
C ALA A 568 -40.66 -10.92 13.45
N ILE A 569 -40.33 -10.37 12.26
CA ILE A 569 -41.14 -9.42 11.51
C ILE A 569 -42.48 -10.05 11.07
N THR A 570 -42.46 -11.33 10.65
CA THR A 570 -43.68 -12.06 10.26
C THR A 570 -44.62 -12.25 11.45
N LYS A 571 -44.08 -12.50 12.66
CA LYS A 571 -44.87 -12.61 13.89
C LYS A 571 -45.46 -11.27 14.32
N LYS A 572 -44.69 -10.18 14.16
CA LYS A 572 -45.12 -8.82 14.50
C LYS A 572 -44.57 -7.80 13.50
N GLN A 573 -45.44 -7.33 12.60
CA GLN A 573 -45.02 -6.41 11.54
C GLN A 573 -44.63 -5.01 12.07
N ASN A 574 -45.34 -4.51 13.09
CA ASN A 574 -45.06 -3.23 13.76
C ASN A 574 -44.00 -3.40 14.85
N PHE A 575 -42.83 -3.91 14.47
CA PHE A 575 -41.73 -4.18 15.38
C PHE A 575 -40.45 -3.47 14.91
N PRO A 576 -40.25 -2.19 15.26
CA PRO A 576 -39.18 -1.37 14.69
C PRO A 576 -37.79 -1.92 14.98
N GLU A 577 -37.56 -2.54 16.13
CA GLU A 577 -36.28 -3.12 16.53
C GLU A 577 -35.90 -4.31 15.63
N ALA A 578 -36.87 -5.12 15.20
CA ALA A 578 -36.64 -6.20 14.25
C ALA A 578 -36.33 -5.67 12.84
N TRP A 579 -37.01 -4.61 12.39
CA TRP A 579 -36.70 -3.95 11.12
C TRP A 579 -35.31 -3.29 11.13
N TYR A 580 -34.92 -2.69 12.26
CA TYR A 580 -33.59 -2.12 12.42
C TYR A 580 -32.51 -3.23 12.39
N ALA A 581 -32.68 -4.31 13.15
CA ALA A 581 -31.76 -5.44 13.16
C ALA A 581 -31.64 -6.11 11.78
N HIS A 582 -32.76 -6.25 11.07
CA HIS A 582 -32.82 -6.71 9.69
C HIS A 582 -32.00 -5.81 8.75
N GLY A 583 -32.16 -4.48 8.86
CA GLY A 583 -31.35 -3.52 8.11
C GLY A 583 -29.85 -3.64 8.38
N MET A 584 -29.46 -3.83 9.65
CA MET A 584 -28.06 -4.03 10.03
C MET A 584 -27.46 -5.32 9.43
N ALA A 585 -28.19 -6.43 9.45
CA ALA A 585 -27.75 -7.68 8.83
C ALA A 585 -27.60 -7.55 7.31
N LEU A 586 -28.51 -6.83 6.64
CA LEU A 586 -28.42 -6.56 5.20
C LEU A 586 -27.23 -5.66 4.85
N LYS A 587 -26.98 -4.62 5.66
CA LYS A 587 -25.85 -3.70 5.47
C LYS A 587 -24.52 -4.45 5.50
N LEU A 588 -24.32 -5.33 6.48
CA LEU A 588 -23.10 -6.14 6.61
C LEU A 588 -22.95 -7.22 5.50
N GLN A 589 -24.03 -7.51 4.77
CA GLN A 589 -23.99 -8.30 3.54
C GLN A 589 -23.71 -7.45 2.28
N ASN A 590 -23.47 -6.13 2.43
CA ASN A 590 -23.36 -5.13 1.37
C ASN A 590 -24.64 -4.91 0.56
N ASN A 591 -25.80 -5.27 1.10
CA ASN A 591 -27.11 -5.07 0.47
C ASN A 591 -27.72 -3.70 0.88
N TYR A 592 -27.00 -2.61 0.61
CA TYR A 592 -27.33 -1.26 1.11
C TYR A 592 -28.74 -0.77 0.74
N ASN A 593 -29.20 -1.05 -0.48
CA ASN A 593 -30.55 -0.66 -0.92
C ASN A 593 -31.66 -1.34 -0.09
N LEU A 594 -31.51 -2.62 0.24
CA LEU A 594 -32.47 -3.34 1.09
C LEU A 594 -32.34 -2.93 2.56
N ALA A 595 -31.12 -2.64 3.01
CA ALA A 595 -30.88 -2.10 4.34
C ALA A 595 -31.62 -0.76 4.54
N ILE A 596 -31.51 0.16 3.58
CA ILE A 596 -32.23 1.45 3.58
C ILE A 596 -33.74 1.25 3.68
N GLN A 597 -34.31 0.29 2.94
CA GLN A 597 -35.75 -0.02 3.02
C GLN A 597 -36.14 -0.50 4.43
N SER A 598 -35.31 -1.37 5.02
CA SER A 598 -35.54 -1.91 6.37
C SER A 598 -35.45 -0.82 7.44
N PHE A 599 -34.45 0.05 7.37
CA PHE A 599 -34.32 1.19 8.30
C PHE A 599 -35.48 2.18 8.16
N ARG A 600 -35.92 2.47 6.93
CA ARG A 600 -37.10 3.32 6.70
C ARG A 600 -38.38 2.71 7.26
N LYS A 601 -38.51 1.38 7.22
CA LYS A 601 -39.62 0.67 7.88
C LYS A 601 -39.53 0.79 9.40
N ALA A 602 -38.36 0.60 10.00
CA ALA A 602 -38.16 0.85 11.44
C ALA A 602 -38.57 2.29 11.83
N ILE A 603 -38.07 3.29 11.08
CA ILE A 603 -38.40 4.71 11.28
C ILE A 603 -39.90 4.97 11.21
N SER A 604 -40.62 4.31 10.30
CA SER A 604 -42.08 4.50 10.16
C SER A 604 -42.89 4.00 11.35
N TYR A 605 -42.32 3.17 12.21
CA TYR A 605 -42.96 2.65 13.41
C TYR A 605 -42.49 3.32 14.71
N TYR A 606 -41.38 4.05 14.71
CA TYR A 606 -40.96 4.84 15.87
C TYR A 606 -41.85 6.06 16.09
N ASN A 607 -42.09 6.40 17.35
CA ASN A 607 -42.73 7.66 17.74
C ASN A 607 -41.73 8.81 17.62
N ARG A 608 -42.22 10.03 17.37
CA ARG A 608 -41.36 11.23 17.30
C ARG A 608 -40.58 11.51 18.59
N THR A 609 -41.05 11.00 19.73
CA THR A 609 -40.39 11.11 21.03
C THR A 609 -39.22 10.14 21.20
N ASP A 610 -39.08 9.13 20.32
CA ASP A 610 -38.03 8.11 20.36
C ASP A 610 -36.75 8.65 19.72
N SER A 611 -36.29 9.80 20.22
CA SER A 611 -35.23 10.61 19.60
C SER A 611 -33.92 9.82 19.41
N GLU A 612 -33.54 8.98 20.38
CA GLU A 612 -32.34 8.14 20.29
C GLU A 612 -32.45 7.10 19.16
N GLN A 613 -33.54 6.34 19.13
CA GLN A 613 -33.77 5.30 18.13
C GLN A 613 -33.94 5.90 16.72
N LEU A 614 -34.63 7.04 16.60
CA LEU A 614 -34.79 7.77 15.35
C LEU A 614 -33.47 8.30 14.83
N SER A 615 -32.65 8.93 15.68
CA SER A 615 -31.31 9.39 15.33
C SER A 615 -30.46 8.23 14.80
N GLN A 616 -30.42 7.12 15.53
CA GLN A 616 -29.68 5.91 15.13
C GLN A 616 -30.14 5.38 13.77
N ALA A 617 -31.45 5.22 13.55
CA ALA A 617 -31.96 4.71 12.30
C ALA A 617 -31.70 5.67 11.11
N TRP A 618 -31.83 6.99 11.30
CA TRP A 618 -31.48 7.97 10.27
C TRP A 618 -29.99 7.98 9.94
N ARG A 619 -29.13 7.84 10.96
CA ARG A 619 -27.68 7.68 10.77
C ARG A 619 -27.39 6.45 9.91
N GLN A 620 -28.00 5.31 10.19
CA GLN A 620 -27.80 4.08 9.41
C GLN A 620 -28.30 4.20 7.96
N VAL A 621 -29.35 5.00 7.71
CA VAL A 621 -29.76 5.35 6.34
C VAL A 621 -28.68 6.19 5.65
N GLY A 622 -28.16 7.22 6.31
CA GLY A 622 -27.09 8.06 5.79
C GLY A 622 -25.81 7.28 5.50
N ASP A 623 -25.41 6.42 6.43
CA ASP A 623 -24.27 5.50 6.28
C ASP A 623 -24.45 4.54 5.10
N SER A 624 -25.65 3.97 4.93
CA SER A 624 -25.94 3.11 3.77
C SER A 624 -25.85 3.85 2.43
N PHE A 625 -26.26 5.13 2.36
CA PHE A 625 -26.05 5.97 1.17
C PHE A 625 -24.59 6.33 0.95
N TRP A 626 -23.83 6.54 2.03
CA TRP A 626 -22.39 6.79 1.95
C TRP A 626 -21.66 5.61 1.31
N TYR A 627 -21.95 4.38 1.73
CA TYR A 627 -21.40 3.17 1.11
C TYR A 627 -21.86 2.93 -0.35
N LEU A 628 -22.98 3.52 -0.77
CA LEU A 628 -23.41 3.54 -2.17
C LEU A 628 -22.68 4.59 -3.01
N GLY A 629 -21.84 5.44 -2.41
CA GLY A 629 -21.20 6.58 -3.06
C GLY A 629 -22.13 7.78 -3.28
N GLU A 630 -23.36 7.73 -2.74
CA GLU A 630 -24.36 8.80 -2.84
C GLU A 630 -24.19 9.80 -1.70
N TYR A 631 -23.03 10.45 -1.64
CA TYR A 631 -22.61 11.29 -0.52
C TYR A 631 -23.54 12.48 -0.23
N GLU A 632 -24.22 13.01 -1.25
CA GLU A 632 -25.21 14.08 -1.05
C GLU A 632 -26.48 13.59 -0.32
N GLU A 633 -26.93 12.37 -0.59
CA GLU A 633 -28.03 11.77 0.17
C GLU A 633 -27.57 11.42 1.59
N ALA A 634 -26.37 10.86 1.73
CA ALA A 634 -25.76 10.58 3.04
C ALA A 634 -25.76 11.83 3.93
N ARG A 635 -25.27 12.97 3.40
CA ARG A 635 -25.27 14.28 4.06
C ARG A 635 -26.66 14.68 4.58
N LYS A 636 -27.71 14.52 3.76
CA LYS A 636 -29.09 14.87 4.14
C LYS A 636 -29.59 14.02 5.31
N PHE A 637 -29.29 12.72 5.32
CA PHE A 637 -29.75 11.83 6.37
C PHE A 637 -28.93 11.94 7.65
N PHE A 638 -27.64 12.29 7.58
CA PHE A 638 -26.87 12.67 8.76
C PHE A 638 -27.41 13.95 9.41
N LEU A 639 -27.74 14.98 8.63
CA LEU A 639 -28.41 16.18 9.17
C LEU A 639 -29.73 15.85 9.85
N LYS A 640 -30.55 14.97 9.26
CA LYS A 640 -31.79 14.50 9.92
C LYS A 640 -31.54 13.77 11.23
N ALA A 641 -30.47 12.97 11.33
CA ALA A 641 -30.12 12.33 12.60
C ALA A 641 -29.73 13.38 13.66
N ILE A 642 -28.99 14.42 13.26
CA ILE A 642 -28.57 15.54 14.12
C ILE A 642 -29.78 16.31 14.65
N ASP A 643 -30.84 16.48 13.85
CA ASP A 643 -32.08 17.14 14.30
C ASP A 643 -32.70 16.45 15.54
N PHE A 644 -32.50 15.14 15.70
CA PHE A 644 -32.96 14.39 16.86
C PHE A 644 -31.95 14.43 18.02
N ARG A 645 -30.66 14.24 17.73
CA ARG A 645 -29.56 14.22 18.72
C ARG A 645 -28.44 15.20 18.35
N PRO A 646 -28.61 16.51 18.64
CA PRO A 646 -27.58 17.51 18.35
C PRO A 646 -26.38 17.46 19.32
N ASP A 647 -26.46 16.65 20.36
CA ASP A 647 -25.39 16.37 21.32
C ASP A 647 -24.52 15.17 20.92
N ASP A 648 -24.91 14.40 19.89
CA ASP A 648 -24.16 13.24 19.43
C ASP A 648 -23.02 13.67 18.49
N PHE A 649 -21.81 13.73 19.05
CA PHE A 649 -20.59 14.09 18.32
C PHE A 649 -20.26 13.14 17.16
N ILE A 650 -20.75 11.89 17.19
CA ILE A 650 -20.50 10.89 16.13
C ILE A 650 -21.14 11.33 14.83
N LEU A 651 -22.33 11.93 14.90
CA LEU A 651 -23.07 12.39 13.72
C LEU A 651 -22.35 13.51 12.98
N TYR A 652 -21.74 14.44 13.71
CA TYR A 652 -20.96 15.53 13.13
C TYR A 652 -19.71 15.05 12.40
N SER A 653 -19.07 13.99 12.91
CA SER A 653 -17.94 13.37 12.24
C SER A 653 -18.36 12.61 10.98
N TRP A 654 -19.47 11.87 11.01
CA TRP A 654 -20.02 11.24 9.80
C TRP A 654 -20.43 12.26 8.74
N LEU A 655 -21.04 13.36 9.17
CA LEU A 655 -21.35 14.49 8.28
C LEU A 655 -20.07 15.10 7.71
N GLY A 656 -19.04 15.28 8.54
CA GLY A 656 -17.70 15.71 8.12
C GLY A 656 -17.10 14.80 7.06
N GLN A 657 -17.15 13.48 7.27
CA GLN A 657 -16.66 12.48 6.32
C GLN A 657 -17.42 12.56 4.98
N ALA A 658 -18.75 12.61 4.99
CA ALA A 658 -19.54 12.78 3.76
C ALA A 658 -19.19 14.08 3.01
N LEU A 659 -18.94 15.17 3.73
CA LEU A 659 -18.51 16.45 3.15
C LEU A 659 -17.09 16.37 2.57
N MET A 660 -16.17 15.64 3.19
CA MET A 660 -14.83 15.39 2.63
C MET A 660 -14.91 14.63 1.31
N ASP A 661 -15.76 13.59 1.24
CA ASP A 661 -15.95 12.79 0.02
C ASP A 661 -16.66 13.57 -1.10
N LEU A 662 -17.42 14.61 -0.73
CA LEU A 662 -17.96 15.62 -1.66
C LEU A 662 -16.93 16.69 -2.07
N GLY A 663 -15.72 16.68 -1.50
CA GLY A 663 -14.70 17.72 -1.72
C GLY A 663 -15.00 19.06 -1.04
N ARG A 664 -15.97 19.10 -0.12
CA ARG A 664 -16.43 20.29 0.61
C ARG A 664 -15.64 20.47 1.91
N TYR A 665 -14.32 20.53 1.79
CA TYR A 665 -13.38 20.46 2.92
C TYR A 665 -13.58 21.55 3.99
N ARG A 666 -14.03 22.76 3.61
CA ARG A 666 -14.28 23.83 4.58
C ARG A 666 -15.50 23.56 5.46
N GLU A 667 -16.56 23.01 4.89
CA GLU A 667 -17.74 22.64 5.66
C GLU A 667 -17.43 21.41 6.52
N ALA A 668 -16.68 20.45 5.96
CA ALA A 668 -16.17 19.32 6.75
C ALA A 668 -15.37 19.78 7.96
N LEU A 669 -14.49 20.77 7.79
CA LEU A 669 -13.70 21.37 8.87
C LEU A 669 -14.61 21.91 10.00
N GLU A 670 -15.70 22.58 9.66
CA GLU A 670 -16.64 23.14 10.64
C GLU A 670 -17.38 22.05 11.43
N GLU A 671 -17.86 21.01 10.74
CA GLU A 671 -18.60 19.91 11.38
C GLU A 671 -17.69 19.04 12.26
N VAL A 672 -16.48 18.69 11.80
CA VAL A 672 -15.53 17.92 12.63
C VAL A 672 -15.09 18.73 13.85
N ASN A 673 -14.94 20.06 13.73
CA ASN A 673 -14.70 20.92 14.90
C ASN A 673 -15.91 21.00 15.85
N LYS A 674 -17.16 20.86 15.37
CA LYS A 674 -18.33 20.72 16.26
C LYS A 674 -18.24 19.41 17.06
N SER A 675 -17.88 18.31 16.41
CA SER A 675 -17.64 17.02 17.07
C SER A 675 -16.64 17.16 18.23
N LEU A 676 -15.48 17.79 17.97
CA LEU A 676 -14.44 18.02 18.98
C LEU A 676 -14.81 19.02 20.08
N ARG A 677 -15.73 19.95 19.82
CA ARG A 677 -16.27 20.84 20.87
C ARG A 677 -17.13 20.09 21.88
N ILE A 678 -17.86 19.06 21.43
CA ILE A 678 -18.68 18.22 22.30
C ILE A 678 -17.79 17.24 23.05
N ASN A 679 -16.87 16.56 22.37
CA ASN A 679 -15.90 15.65 22.98
C ASN A 679 -14.48 15.87 22.41
N HIS A 680 -13.57 16.36 23.26
CA HIS A 680 -12.23 16.78 22.85
C HIS A 680 -11.21 15.64 22.73
N ASN A 681 -11.53 14.41 23.16
CA ASN A 681 -10.59 13.28 23.16
C ASN A 681 -10.93 12.25 22.06
N LEU A 682 -11.22 12.73 20.84
CA LEU A 682 -11.59 11.90 19.71
C LEU A 682 -10.43 11.74 18.73
N LEU A 683 -9.74 10.60 18.81
CA LEU A 683 -8.63 10.26 17.92
C LEU A 683 -8.99 10.42 16.44
N ASP A 684 -10.13 9.87 16.03
CA ASP A 684 -10.57 9.87 14.62
C ASP A 684 -10.93 11.26 14.11
N SER A 685 -11.44 12.14 14.97
CA SER A 685 -11.75 13.52 14.60
C SER A 685 -10.47 14.31 14.32
N TYR A 686 -9.40 14.11 15.10
CA TYR A 686 -8.10 14.71 14.81
C TYR A 686 -7.49 14.15 13.51
N ILE A 687 -7.63 12.85 13.25
CA ILE A 687 -7.21 12.25 11.97
C ILE A 687 -8.00 12.86 10.80
N GLN A 688 -9.31 13.06 10.95
CA GLN A 688 -10.15 13.72 9.94
C GLN A 688 -9.72 15.17 9.72
N LEU A 689 -9.49 15.96 10.78
CA LEU A 689 -8.97 17.32 10.67
C LEU A 689 -7.65 17.36 9.91
N SER A 690 -6.74 16.44 10.21
CA SER A 690 -5.46 16.37 9.49
C SER A 690 -5.66 16.15 7.98
N LYS A 691 -6.52 15.19 7.59
CA LYS A 691 -6.85 14.93 6.18
C LYS A 691 -7.55 16.13 5.51
N ILE A 692 -8.39 16.84 6.25
CA ILE A 692 -9.05 18.07 5.79
C ILE A 692 -8.02 19.16 5.53
N HIS A 693 -7.12 19.43 6.49
CA HIS A 693 -6.05 20.41 6.35
C HIS A 693 -5.06 20.02 5.24
N GLU A 694 -4.71 18.74 5.10
CA GLU A 694 -3.94 18.21 3.97
C GLU A 694 -4.60 18.54 2.62
N SER A 695 -5.91 18.29 2.50
CA SER A 695 -6.70 18.58 1.30
C SER A 695 -6.78 20.09 1.01
N LEU A 696 -6.75 20.91 2.07
CA LEU A 696 -6.65 22.37 2.00
C LEU A 696 -5.21 22.88 1.78
N GLN A 697 -4.22 21.98 1.71
CA GLN A 697 -2.78 22.26 1.60
C GLN A 697 -2.18 23.03 2.79
N ASP A 698 -2.86 23.00 3.94
CA ASP A 698 -2.32 23.50 5.22
C ASP A 698 -1.60 22.36 5.96
N TYR A 699 -0.40 22.02 5.46
CA TYR A 699 0.36 20.90 6.02
C TYR A 699 0.81 21.14 7.46
N SER A 700 0.94 22.39 7.90
CA SER A 700 1.32 22.71 9.28
C SER A 700 0.19 22.36 10.24
N ALA A 701 -1.04 22.83 9.95
CA ALA A 701 -2.20 22.49 10.76
C ALA A 701 -2.48 20.98 10.73
N ALA A 702 -2.28 20.33 9.57
CA ALA A 702 -2.42 18.89 9.45
C ALA A 702 -1.45 18.10 10.35
N ILE A 703 -0.20 18.58 10.51
CA ILE A 703 0.79 18.00 11.41
C ILE A 703 0.37 18.20 12.88
N ASP A 704 -0.13 19.39 13.23
CA ASP A 704 -0.61 19.69 14.59
C ASP A 704 -1.78 18.79 15.00
N ASP A 705 -2.72 18.52 14.09
CA ASP A 705 -3.82 17.59 14.36
C ASP A 705 -3.32 16.15 14.57
N ILE A 706 -2.34 15.70 13.79
CA ILE A 706 -1.74 14.37 14.00
C ILE A 706 -0.91 14.32 15.29
N ASN A 707 -0.29 15.43 15.69
CA ASN A 707 0.34 15.51 17.00
C ASN A 707 -0.69 15.30 18.11
N LYS A 708 -1.90 15.88 17.99
CA LYS A 708 -3.01 15.59 18.93
C LYS A 708 -3.46 14.14 18.89
N ALA A 709 -3.56 13.53 17.71
CA ALA A 709 -3.85 12.11 17.60
C ALA A 709 -2.77 11.24 18.29
N LEU A 710 -1.49 11.57 18.12
CA LEU A 710 -0.36 10.87 18.74
C LEU A 710 -0.22 11.14 20.25
N GLU A 711 -0.68 12.29 20.74
CA GLU A 711 -0.83 12.55 22.19
C GLU A 711 -1.86 11.59 22.81
N LEU A 712 -2.98 11.33 22.12
CA LEU A 712 -4.01 10.39 22.54
C LEU A 712 -3.56 8.92 22.40
N GLN A 713 -2.84 8.60 21.32
CA GLN A 713 -2.31 7.25 21.05
C GLN A 713 -0.85 7.29 20.54
N PRO A 714 0.15 7.23 21.45
CA PRO A 714 1.57 7.34 21.09
C PRO A 714 2.15 6.17 20.28
N ASP A 715 1.45 5.04 20.21
CA ASP A 715 1.83 3.83 19.47
C ASP A 715 1.06 3.67 18.14
N LEU A 716 0.38 4.73 17.67
CA LEU A 716 -0.38 4.72 16.43
C LEU A 716 0.55 4.77 15.20
N ALA A 717 0.85 3.61 14.61
CA ALA A 717 1.70 3.50 13.41
C ALA A 717 1.20 4.37 12.24
N PHE A 718 -0.11 4.43 12.02
CA PHE A 718 -0.75 5.29 11.02
C PHE A 718 -0.39 6.78 11.24
N GLY A 719 -0.45 7.27 12.49
CA GLY A 719 -0.18 8.67 12.82
C GLY A 719 1.25 9.07 12.45
N TYR A 720 2.23 8.24 12.78
CA TYR A 720 3.61 8.49 12.34
C TYR A 720 3.75 8.40 10.82
N ALA A 721 3.16 7.40 10.16
CA ALA A 721 3.25 7.30 8.70
C ALA A 721 2.63 8.51 7.99
N HIS A 722 1.48 9.00 8.47
CA HIS A 722 0.79 10.15 7.91
C HIS A 722 1.54 11.47 8.21
N ARG A 723 2.05 11.67 9.43
CA ARG A 723 2.91 12.83 9.75
C ARG A 723 4.20 12.82 8.91
N GLY A 724 4.81 11.65 8.73
CA GLY A 724 5.97 11.49 7.86
C GLY A 724 5.67 11.79 6.39
N TYR A 725 4.48 11.42 5.90
CA TYR A 725 4.00 11.83 4.59
C TYR A 725 3.85 13.36 4.49
N LEU A 726 3.23 14.01 5.48
CA LEU A 726 3.06 15.47 5.52
C LEU A 726 4.42 16.21 5.53
N HIS A 727 5.38 15.76 6.33
CA HIS A 727 6.75 16.29 6.30
C HIS A 727 7.39 16.13 4.91
N SER A 728 7.15 15.02 4.21
CA SER A 728 7.65 14.82 2.85
C SER A 728 7.05 15.78 1.82
N LEU A 729 5.81 16.24 2.02
CA LEU A 729 5.18 17.27 1.20
C LEU A 729 5.78 18.65 1.46
N GLN A 730 6.25 18.90 2.69
CA GLN A 730 7.00 20.11 3.06
C GLN A 730 8.49 20.04 2.68
N GLU A 731 8.93 18.96 2.01
CA GLU A 731 10.34 18.67 1.68
C GLU A 731 11.26 18.47 2.91
N ASP A 732 10.69 18.26 4.10
CA ASP A 732 11.42 17.90 5.31
C ASP A 732 11.66 16.38 5.37
N TYR A 733 12.64 15.93 4.59
CA TYR A 733 12.91 14.49 4.44
C TYR A 733 13.51 13.85 5.69
N THR A 734 14.15 14.61 6.58
CA THR A 734 14.74 14.06 7.81
C THR A 734 13.63 13.58 8.74
N GLU A 735 12.65 14.46 8.97
CA GLU A 735 11.57 14.19 9.92
C GLU A 735 10.58 13.19 9.31
N ALA A 736 10.37 13.26 7.99
CA ALA A 736 9.66 12.23 7.24
C ALA A 736 10.24 10.83 7.45
N LEU A 737 11.55 10.66 7.31
CA LEU A 737 12.21 9.36 7.50
C LEU A 737 12.16 8.89 8.96
N ALA A 738 12.33 9.79 9.94
CA ALA A 738 12.25 9.46 11.36
C ALA A 738 10.87 8.87 11.72
N ASP A 739 9.81 9.54 11.29
CA ASP A 739 8.43 9.09 11.52
C ASP A 739 8.10 7.80 10.77
N LEU A 740 8.51 7.67 9.51
CA LEU A 740 8.27 6.44 8.74
C LEU A 740 9.03 5.25 9.32
N ASN A 741 10.25 5.46 9.85
CA ASN A 741 10.97 4.44 10.60
C ASN A 741 10.22 4.05 11.87
N LYS A 742 9.64 5.03 12.59
CA LYS A 742 8.87 4.77 13.80
C LYS A 742 7.60 3.97 13.49
N ALA A 743 6.88 4.32 12.42
CA ALA A 743 5.72 3.56 11.95
C ALA A 743 6.07 2.10 11.64
N ILE A 744 7.22 1.86 11.00
CA ILE A 744 7.71 0.50 10.69
C ILE A 744 8.20 -0.24 11.94
N GLU A 745 8.81 0.44 12.93
CA GLU A 745 9.15 -0.15 14.24
C GLU A 745 7.88 -0.63 14.95
N LEU A 746 6.83 0.19 14.95
CA LEU A 746 5.55 -0.11 15.59
C LEU A 746 4.78 -1.22 14.84
N GLN A 747 4.78 -1.17 13.51
CA GLN A 747 4.08 -2.13 12.66
C GLN A 747 4.98 -2.59 11.49
N PRO A 748 5.79 -3.65 11.67
CA PRO A 748 6.74 -4.13 10.64
C PRO A 748 6.12 -4.65 9.33
N LYS A 749 4.79 -4.82 9.29
CA LYS A 749 4.04 -5.24 8.10
C LYS A 749 3.21 -4.10 7.50
N TYR A 750 3.50 -2.85 7.87
CA TYR A 750 2.75 -1.70 7.38
C TYR A 750 3.21 -1.24 6.00
N PHE A 751 2.58 -1.77 4.96
CA PHE A 751 3.01 -1.55 3.57
C PHE A 751 2.95 -0.08 3.13
N ASP A 752 2.03 0.74 3.68
CA ASP A 752 1.94 2.18 3.37
C ASP A 752 3.18 2.94 3.86
N ALA A 753 3.69 2.61 5.05
CA ALA A 753 4.90 3.23 5.58
C ALA A 753 6.12 2.90 4.71
N TYR A 754 6.27 1.64 4.26
CA TYR A 754 7.31 1.27 3.30
C TYR A 754 7.14 2.00 1.96
N SER A 755 5.94 2.03 1.40
CA SER A 755 5.68 2.70 0.11
C SER A 755 5.99 4.19 0.18
N THR A 756 5.57 4.86 1.26
CA THR A 756 5.82 6.29 1.50
C THR A 756 7.30 6.56 1.70
N ARG A 757 8.01 5.74 2.48
CA ARG A 757 9.46 5.88 2.69
C ARG A 757 10.24 5.65 1.40
N GLY A 758 9.81 4.70 0.57
CA GLY A 758 10.30 4.51 -0.79
C GLY A 758 10.14 5.77 -1.64
N GLN A 759 8.98 6.43 -1.61
CA GLN A 759 8.76 7.70 -2.33
C GLN A 759 9.69 8.81 -1.83
N VAL A 760 9.91 8.92 -0.51
CA VAL A 760 10.86 9.87 0.07
C VAL A 760 12.27 9.60 -0.46
N TYR A 761 12.72 8.34 -0.46
CA TYR A 761 14.02 7.99 -1.03
C TYR A 761 14.13 8.30 -2.52
N ALA A 762 13.07 8.12 -3.30
CA ALA A 762 13.04 8.51 -4.71
C ALA A 762 13.21 10.02 -4.88
N ARG A 763 12.52 10.85 -4.09
CA ARG A 763 12.66 12.32 -4.09
C ARG A 763 14.08 12.77 -3.68
N MET A 764 14.72 12.03 -2.78
CA MET A 764 16.11 12.25 -2.39
C MET A 764 17.15 11.73 -3.41
N GLY A 765 16.71 11.05 -4.48
CA GLY A 765 17.60 10.46 -5.49
C GLY A 765 18.38 9.23 -5.00
N ASN A 766 17.82 8.46 -4.06
CA ASN A 766 18.41 7.22 -3.56
C ASN A 766 17.68 5.98 -4.12
N PRO A 767 18.03 5.52 -5.34
CA PRO A 767 17.33 4.43 -6.01
C PRO A 767 17.44 3.09 -5.28
N GLN A 768 18.56 2.82 -4.57
CA GLN A 768 18.75 1.55 -3.87
C GLN A 768 17.73 1.38 -2.73
N LYS A 769 17.63 2.35 -1.83
CA LYS A 769 16.68 2.28 -0.70
C LYS A 769 15.23 2.35 -1.16
N PHE A 770 14.97 3.13 -2.22
CA PHE A 770 13.68 3.15 -2.89
C PHE A 770 13.26 1.73 -3.36
N ASP A 771 14.15 1.01 -4.05
CA ASP A 771 13.85 -0.33 -4.57
C ASP A 771 13.61 -1.34 -3.43
N GLU A 772 14.41 -1.28 -2.36
CA GLU A 772 14.27 -2.15 -1.19
C GLU A 772 12.89 -1.99 -0.52
N ASP A 773 12.46 -0.75 -0.29
CA ASP A 773 11.20 -0.43 0.39
C ASP A 773 9.98 -0.81 -0.44
N PHE A 774 9.98 -0.49 -1.74
CA PHE A 774 8.87 -0.87 -2.62
C PHE A 774 8.80 -2.38 -2.86
N GLN A 775 9.93 -3.08 -2.90
CA GLN A 775 9.93 -4.54 -2.92
C GLN A 775 9.32 -5.12 -1.64
N GLN A 776 9.63 -4.53 -0.48
CA GLN A 776 9.02 -4.95 0.77
C GLN A 776 7.50 -4.69 0.79
N ALA A 777 7.06 -3.52 0.33
CA ALA A 777 5.65 -3.19 0.22
C ALA A 777 4.90 -4.18 -0.70
N LEU A 778 5.47 -4.53 -1.86
CA LEU A 778 4.91 -5.54 -2.76
C LEU A 778 4.99 -6.96 -2.20
N ARG A 779 6.00 -7.32 -1.40
CA ARG A 779 6.00 -8.61 -0.68
C ARG A 779 4.85 -8.71 0.31
N LEU A 780 4.52 -7.60 0.99
CA LEU A 780 3.42 -7.53 1.95
C LEU A 780 2.05 -7.50 1.23
N LYS A 781 1.95 -6.85 0.07
CA LYS A 781 0.70 -6.75 -0.72
C LYS A 781 0.97 -6.95 -2.24
N PRO A 782 1.12 -8.21 -2.72
CA PRO A 782 1.62 -8.52 -4.07
C PRO A 782 0.78 -8.04 -5.25
N ASN A 783 -0.51 -7.77 -5.04
CA ASN A 783 -1.46 -7.36 -6.09
C ASN A 783 -2.05 -5.97 -5.83
N SER A 784 -1.32 -5.09 -5.14
CA SER A 784 -1.82 -3.74 -4.82
C SER A 784 -1.64 -2.79 -5.99
N THR A 785 -2.74 -2.33 -6.60
CA THR A 785 -2.75 -1.27 -7.61
C THR A 785 -2.03 0.00 -7.15
N ASP A 786 -2.27 0.41 -5.90
CA ASP A 786 -1.73 1.68 -5.35
C ASP A 786 -0.21 1.65 -5.17
N ILE A 787 0.36 0.47 -4.88
CA ILE A 787 1.81 0.32 -4.71
C ILE A 787 2.47 0.35 -6.08
N TYR A 788 1.90 -0.32 -7.08
CA TYR A 788 2.41 -0.25 -8.45
C TYR A 788 2.32 1.16 -9.02
N SER A 789 1.21 1.88 -8.85
CA SER A 789 1.09 3.26 -9.33
C SER A 789 2.07 4.20 -8.62
N SER A 790 2.19 4.11 -7.30
CA SER A 790 3.14 4.91 -6.50
C SER A 790 4.59 4.64 -6.89
N ARG A 791 4.93 3.38 -7.15
CA ARG A 791 6.27 3.01 -7.63
C ARG A 791 6.53 3.51 -9.04
N GLY A 792 5.51 3.47 -9.91
CA GLY A 792 5.55 4.06 -11.24
C GLY A 792 5.78 5.57 -11.22
N ASP A 793 5.09 6.31 -10.33
CA ASP A 793 5.31 7.74 -10.11
C ASP A 793 6.75 8.02 -9.66
N ALA A 794 7.25 7.22 -8.72
CA ALA A 794 8.60 7.35 -8.19
C ALA A 794 9.69 6.99 -9.22
N TYR A 795 9.51 5.95 -10.03
CA TYR A 795 10.39 5.65 -11.16
C TYR A 795 10.38 6.78 -12.20
N SER A 796 9.21 7.39 -12.45
CA SER A 796 9.11 8.55 -13.33
C SER A 796 9.90 9.75 -12.80
N LEU A 797 9.94 9.95 -11.48
CA LEU A 797 10.77 10.98 -10.83
C LEU A 797 12.27 10.69 -10.94
N LEU A 798 12.66 9.41 -10.80
CA LEU A 798 14.05 8.97 -10.95
C LEU A 798 14.53 8.95 -12.41
N GLY A 799 13.62 9.14 -13.38
CA GLY A 799 13.92 9.14 -14.81
C GLY A 799 13.94 7.75 -15.45
N ASP A 800 13.58 6.69 -14.73
CA ASP A 800 13.48 5.32 -15.27
C ASP A 800 12.11 5.12 -15.94
N THR A 801 11.97 5.65 -17.16
CA THR A 801 10.70 5.73 -17.89
C THR A 801 10.12 4.36 -18.20
N GLN A 802 10.96 3.37 -18.52
CA GLN A 802 10.49 2.02 -18.86
C GLN A 802 9.88 1.32 -17.66
N LYS A 803 10.55 1.33 -16.50
CA LYS A 803 9.99 0.72 -15.28
C LYS A 803 8.71 1.42 -14.83
N ALA A 804 8.64 2.75 -14.97
CA ALA A 804 7.40 3.49 -14.70
C ALA A 804 6.25 3.01 -15.60
N ILE A 805 6.49 2.83 -16.90
CA ILE A 805 5.50 2.30 -17.85
C ILE A 805 5.06 0.87 -17.48
N ASP A 806 5.99 0.02 -17.10
CA ASP A 806 5.72 -1.37 -16.71
C ASP A 806 4.83 -1.42 -15.45
N ASP A 807 5.14 -0.60 -14.46
CA ASP A 807 4.39 -0.51 -13.20
C ASP A 807 2.97 0.03 -13.40
N TYR A 808 2.78 1.12 -14.17
CA TYR A 808 1.42 1.55 -14.51
C TYR A 808 0.69 0.50 -15.33
N THR A 809 1.37 -0.27 -16.17
CA THR A 809 0.75 -1.38 -16.92
C THR A 809 0.26 -2.47 -15.98
N GLN A 810 1.02 -2.79 -14.92
CA GLN A 810 0.56 -3.70 -13.87
C GLN A 810 -0.63 -3.12 -13.09
N ALA A 811 -0.58 -1.84 -12.70
CA ALA A 811 -1.69 -1.18 -12.02
C ALA A 811 -2.98 -1.20 -12.87
N ILE A 812 -2.87 -0.91 -14.18
CA ILE A 812 -4.00 -0.99 -15.13
C ILE A 812 -4.55 -2.42 -15.23
N ARG A 813 -3.68 -3.44 -15.23
CA ARG A 813 -4.07 -4.86 -15.31
C ARG A 813 -4.81 -5.33 -14.05
N LEU A 814 -4.38 -4.86 -12.88
CA LEU A 814 -4.92 -5.25 -11.58
C LEU A 814 -6.17 -4.47 -11.18
N SER A 815 -6.42 -3.31 -11.79
CA SER A 815 -7.62 -2.53 -11.55
C SER A 815 -8.85 -3.23 -12.13
N PRO A 816 -9.89 -3.54 -11.33
CA PRO A 816 -11.20 -3.91 -11.87
C PRO A 816 -11.61 -2.84 -12.89
N LYS A 817 -12.09 -3.27 -14.06
CA LYS A 817 -12.54 -2.35 -15.12
C LYS A 817 -13.44 -1.27 -14.48
N TYR A 818 -13.13 0.00 -14.74
CA TYR A 818 -13.90 1.24 -14.49
C TYR A 818 -13.35 2.27 -13.49
N GLU A 819 -12.97 1.97 -12.24
CA GLU A 819 -12.90 3.06 -11.23
C GLU A 819 -11.64 3.95 -11.29
N LEU A 820 -10.43 3.41 -11.49
CA LEU A 820 -9.18 4.20 -11.51
C LEU A 820 -8.29 3.98 -12.75
N ALA A 821 -8.68 3.06 -13.64
CA ALA A 821 -7.88 2.71 -14.81
C ALA A 821 -7.60 3.91 -15.74
N TYR A 822 -8.54 4.85 -15.86
CA TYR A 822 -8.36 6.05 -16.68
C TYR A 822 -7.26 6.98 -16.11
N GLN A 823 -7.08 7.02 -14.79
CA GLN A 823 -6.02 7.81 -14.16
C GLN A 823 -4.65 7.20 -14.45
N PHE A 824 -4.50 5.89 -14.24
CA PHE A 824 -3.24 5.19 -14.52
C PHE A 824 -2.87 5.21 -16.01
N LEU A 825 -3.85 5.12 -16.91
CA LEU A 825 -3.63 5.33 -18.35
C LEU A 825 -3.12 6.74 -18.63
N THR A 826 -3.72 7.74 -17.98
CA THR A 826 -3.28 9.14 -18.13
C THR A 826 -1.86 9.35 -17.58
N GLN A 827 -1.49 8.69 -16.48
CA GLN A 827 -0.14 8.76 -15.92
C GLN A 827 0.88 8.03 -16.82
N ARG A 828 0.57 6.83 -17.31
CA ARG A 828 1.41 6.10 -18.28
C ARG A 828 1.60 6.90 -19.57
N GLY A 829 0.52 7.47 -20.09
CA GLY A 829 0.55 8.36 -21.25
C GLY A 829 1.43 9.59 -21.00
N SER A 830 1.46 10.10 -19.77
CA SER A 830 2.33 11.23 -19.40
C SER A 830 3.80 10.85 -19.38
N VAL A 831 4.13 9.64 -18.91
CA VAL A 831 5.50 9.12 -18.98
C VAL A 831 5.92 8.91 -20.43
N ARG A 832 5.04 8.35 -21.27
CA ARG A 832 5.27 8.21 -22.72
C ARG A 832 5.48 9.56 -23.40
N TYR A 833 4.67 10.56 -23.06
CA TYR A 833 4.82 11.93 -23.57
C TYR A 833 6.18 12.52 -23.21
N LYS A 834 6.64 12.36 -21.96
CA LYS A 834 7.98 12.82 -21.53
C LYS A 834 9.10 12.08 -22.26
N ASN A 835 8.87 10.82 -22.64
CA ASN A 835 9.77 10.00 -23.45
C ASN A 835 9.58 10.22 -24.97
N GLU A 836 8.90 11.31 -25.36
CA GLU A 836 8.62 11.70 -26.75
C GLU A 836 7.79 10.69 -27.58
N ASP A 837 7.25 9.64 -26.95
CA ASP A 837 6.28 8.73 -27.55
C ASP A 837 4.87 9.36 -27.52
N TYR A 838 4.69 10.41 -28.32
CA TYR A 838 3.44 11.15 -28.40
C TYR A 838 2.28 10.28 -28.93
N GLN A 839 2.56 9.34 -29.84
CA GLN A 839 1.54 8.45 -30.39
C GLN A 839 1.06 7.44 -29.34
N GLY A 840 1.97 6.81 -28.60
CA GLY A 840 1.64 5.92 -27.49
C GLY A 840 0.95 6.64 -26.34
N ALA A 841 1.30 7.91 -26.08
CA ALA A 841 0.59 8.77 -25.14
C ALA A 841 -0.87 9.01 -25.59
N ILE A 842 -1.08 9.37 -26.86
CA ILE A 842 -2.43 9.57 -27.43
C ILE A 842 -3.27 8.28 -27.33
N LYS A 843 -2.69 7.10 -27.58
CA LYS A 843 -3.40 5.82 -27.42
C LYS A 843 -3.90 5.62 -25.98
N ASP A 844 -3.05 5.91 -25.00
CA ASP A 844 -3.43 5.80 -23.58
C ASP A 844 -4.49 6.83 -23.19
N TYR A 845 -4.39 8.08 -23.65
CA TYR A 845 -5.39 9.10 -23.39
C TYR A 845 -6.74 8.80 -24.06
N ASN A 846 -6.73 8.25 -25.27
CA ASN A 846 -7.95 7.76 -25.94
C ASN A 846 -8.63 6.68 -25.11
N GLN A 847 -7.86 5.72 -24.61
CA GLN A 847 -8.38 4.66 -23.76
C GLN A 847 -8.91 5.22 -22.43
N ALA A 848 -8.20 6.18 -21.82
CA ALA A 848 -8.66 6.86 -20.60
C ALA A 848 -10.02 7.57 -20.83
N LEU A 849 -10.16 8.30 -21.93
CA LEU A 849 -11.40 8.99 -22.30
C LEU A 849 -12.52 8.04 -22.72
N SER A 850 -12.20 6.82 -23.17
CA SER A 850 -13.22 5.78 -23.41
C SER A 850 -13.83 5.25 -22.11
N TYR A 851 -13.07 5.28 -21.01
CA TYR A 851 -13.57 4.93 -19.68
C TYR A 851 -14.25 6.11 -18.98
N GLN A 852 -13.66 7.32 -19.06
CA GLN A 852 -14.22 8.53 -18.46
C GLN A 852 -14.29 9.67 -19.49
N PRO A 853 -15.42 9.81 -20.22
CA PRO A 853 -15.56 10.77 -21.32
C PRO A 853 -15.44 12.25 -20.93
N ASN A 854 -15.62 12.60 -19.65
CA ASN A 854 -15.54 13.98 -19.15
C ASN A 854 -14.25 14.24 -18.36
N TYR A 855 -13.22 13.40 -18.48
CA TYR A 855 -11.97 13.56 -17.73
C TYR A 855 -11.06 14.63 -18.36
N VAL A 856 -11.16 15.86 -17.84
CA VAL A 856 -10.41 17.04 -18.31
C VAL A 856 -8.90 16.82 -18.43
N PRO A 857 -8.19 16.22 -17.45
CA PRO A 857 -6.75 16.01 -17.56
C PRO A 857 -6.32 15.18 -18.78
N ALA A 858 -7.12 14.20 -19.23
CA ALA A 858 -6.80 13.43 -20.42
C ALA A 858 -6.97 14.25 -21.71
N TYR A 859 -8.01 15.10 -21.80
CA TYR A 859 -8.14 16.05 -22.92
C TYR A 859 -6.97 17.02 -22.99
N LEU A 860 -6.59 17.63 -21.86
CA LEU A 860 -5.45 18.56 -21.82
C LEU A 860 -4.17 17.89 -22.30
N ARG A 861 -3.85 16.70 -21.78
CA ARG A 861 -2.62 15.98 -22.13
C ARG A 861 -2.63 15.41 -23.55
N ARG A 862 -3.78 15.02 -24.07
CA ARG A 862 -3.92 14.59 -25.48
C ARG A 862 -3.81 15.78 -26.43
N GLY A 863 -4.40 16.92 -26.07
CA GLY A 863 -4.23 18.19 -26.76
C GLY A 863 -2.76 18.65 -26.83
N ASP A 864 -2.03 18.52 -25.71
CA ASP A 864 -0.58 18.77 -25.66
C ASP A 864 0.21 17.83 -26.59
N ALA A 865 -0.15 16.54 -26.64
CA ALA A 865 0.47 15.56 -27.53
C ALA A 865 0.19 15.86 -29.00
N TYR A 866 -1.04 16.25 -29.34
CA TYR A 866 -1.39 16.68 -30.69
C TYR A 866 -0.64 17.95 -31.10
N ALA A 867 -0.47 18.92 -30.20
CA ALA A 867 0.31 20.12 -30.47
C ALA A 867 1.77 19.80 -30.81
N LYS A 868 2.41 18.90 -30.06
CA LYS A 868 3.79 18.43 -30.34
C LYS A 868 3.92 17.72 -31.70
N LEU A 869 2.86 17.05 -32.15
CA LEU A 869 2.79 16.43 -33.47
C LEU A 869 2.36 17.39 -34.60
N GLY A 870 2.15 18.68 -34.30
CA GLY A 870 1.68 19.68 -35.28
C GLY A 870 0.20 19.51 -35.70
N LYS A 871 -0.56 18.65 -35.02
CA LYS A 871 -1.97 18.37 -35.31
C LYS A 871 -2.88 19.45 -34.73
N ARG A 872 -2.90 20.61 -35.40
CA ARG A 872 -3.56 21.83 -34.91
C ARG A 872 -5.05 21.65 -34.64
N GLN A 873 -5.78 21.00 -35.54
CA GLN A 873 -7.24 20.87 -35.42
C GLN A 873 -7.63 19.97 -34.24
N GLU A 874 -6.98 18.81 -34.11
CA GLU A 874 -7.24 17.87 -33.03
C GLU A 874 -6.82 18.43 -31.67
N SER A 875 -5.68 19.13 -31.62
CA SER A 875 -5.21 19.83 -30.43
C SER A 875 -6.25 20.85 -29.94
N MET A 876 -6.70 21.75 -30.82
CA MET A 876 -7.69 22.78 -30.45
C MET A 876 -9.04 22.17 -30.05
N ARG A 877 -9.49 21.11 -30.74
CA ARG A 877 -10.74 20.41 -30.38
C ARG A 877 -10.69 19.86 -28.95
N ASP A 878 -9.57 19.27 -28.53
CA ASP A 878 -9.42 18.75 -27.17
C ASP A 878 -9.37 19.86 -26.12
N PHE A 879 -8.66 20.95 -26.40
CA PHE A 879 -8.64 22.09 -25.47
C PHE A 879 -9.99 22.79 -25.39
N ASP A 880 -10.71 22.96 -26.49
CA ASP A 880 -12.05 23.56 -26.48
C ASP A 880 -13.05 22.67 -25.72
N LYS A 881 -12.92 21.35 -25.85
CA LYS A 881 -13.68 20.42 -25.01
C LYS A 881 -13.33 20.59 -23.53
N ALA A 882 -12.05 20.68 -23.18
CA ALA A 882 -11.62 20.93 -21.80
C ALA A 882 -12.16 22.26 -21.25
N VAL A 883 -12.17 23.33 -22.06
CA VAL A 883 -12.76 24.63 -21.70
C VAL A 883 -14.26 24.50 -21.46
N SER A 884 -14.99 23.79 -22.32
CA SER A 884 -16.43 23.59 -22.16
C SER A 884 -16.80 22.82 -20.87
N LEU A 885 -15.91 21.93 -20.42
CA LEU A 885 -16.11 21.13 -19.21
C LEU A 885 -15.77 21.93 -17.94
N GLN A 886 -14.79 22.84 -18.01
CA GLN A 886 -14.33 23.64 -16.88
C GLN A 886 -14.03 25.10 -17.30
N PRO A 887 -15.06 25.92 -17.57
CA PRO A 887 -14.90 27.26 -18.13
C PRO A 887 -14.26 28.27 -17.17
N ASP A 888 -14.29 28.00 -15.86
CA ASP A 888 -13.68 28.87 -14.83
C ASP A 888 -12.32 28.36 -14.33
N ASN A 889 -11.79 27.28 -14.92
CA ASN A 889 -10.48 26.76 -14.54
C ASN A 889 -9.35 27.46 -15.32
N PRO A 890 -8.54 28.33 -14.69
CA PRO A 890 -7.48 29.08 -15.38
C PRO A 890 -6.38 28.18 -15.97
N PHE A 891 -6.17 26.98 -15.42
CA PHE A 891 -5.17 26.04 -15.92
C PHE A 891 -5.49 25.55 -17.33
N VAL A 892 -6.77 25.38 -17.67
CA VAL A 892 -7.20 24.91 -18.99
C VAL A 892 -6.79 25.91 -20.07
N TYR A 893 -7.05 27.20 -19.84
CA TYR A 893 -6.65 28.28 -20.75
C TYR A 893 -5.12 28.37 -20.87
N SER A 894 -4.39 28.34 -19.75
CA SER A 894 -2.93 28.41 -19.81
C SER A 894 -2.29 27.27 -20.63
N ARG A 895 -2.86 26.04 -20.56
CA ARG A 895 -2.39 24.91 -21.36
C ARG A 895 -2.75 25.08 -22.84
N ARG A 896 -3.96 25.55 -23.16
CA ARG A 896 -4.34 25.88 -24.54
C ARG A 896 -3.44 26.98 -25.11
N GLY A 897 -3.09 27.98 -24.30
CA GLY A 897 -2.13 29.02 -24.65
C GLY A 897 -0.75 28.46 -25.00
N ASN A 898 -0.18 27.61 -24.14
CA ASN A 898 1.09 26.90 -24.42
C ASN A 898 1.02 26.12 -25.75
N ALA A 899 -0.07 25.38 -25.99
CA ALA A 899 -0.24 24.61 -27.20
C ALA A 899 -0.36 25.50 -28.45
N ARG A 900 -1.05 26.64 -28.35
CA ARG A 900 -1.14 27.65 -29.42
C ARG A 900 0.24 28.21 -29.77
N TYR A 901 1.10 28.47 -28.78
CA TYR A 901 2.51 28.85 -29.04
C TYR A 901 3.29 27.80 -29.80
N ILE A 902 3.20 26.53 -29.37
CA ILE A 902 3.86 25.41 -30.08
C ILE A 902 3.38 25.34 -31.55
N LEU A 903 2.10 25.66 -31.77
CA LEU A 903 1.45 25.67 -33.09
C LEU A 903 1.60 27.01 -33.83
N LYS A 904 2.43 27.94 -33.33
CA LYS A 904 2.74 29.27 -33.90
C LYS A 904 1.55 30.24 -33.97
N ASP A 905 0.54 30.05 -33.11
CA ASP A 905 -0.58 30.96 -32.91
C ASP A 905 -0.32 31.87 -31.71
N ASN A 906 0.61 32.82 -31.88
CA ASN A 906 1.11 33.64 -30.79
C ASN A 906 0.04 34.58 -30.20
N ASN A 907 -0.84 35.12 -31.04
CA ASN A 907 -1.91 36.03 -30.60
C ASN A 907 -2.98 35.27 -29.80
N GLY A 908 -3.42 34.10 -30.29
CA GLY A 908 -4.37 33.26 -29.55
C GLY A 908 -3.78 32.71 -28.25
N GLY A 909 -2.46 32.49 -28.21
CA GLY A 909 -1.74 32.12 -27.00
C GLY A 909 -1.73 33.23 -25.94
N MET A 910 -1.45 34.48 -26.35
CA MET A 910 -1.46 35.63 -25.44
C MET A 910 -2.83 35.88 -24.83
N GLU A 911 -3.89 35.76 -25.64
CA GLU A 911 -5.26 35.94 -25.17
C GLU A 911 -5.64 34.87 -24.13
N ASP A 912 -5.25 33.61 -24.35
CA ASP A 912 -5.50 32.54 -23.40
C ASP A 912 -4.77 32.75 -22.06
N TYR A 913 -3.54 33.29 -22.06
CA TYR A 913 -2.87 33.64 -20.81
C TYR A 913 -3.56 34.80 -20.09
N LYS A 914 -4.04 35.80 -20.82
CA LYS A 914 -4.83 36.89 -20.23
C LYS A 914 -6.09 36.34 -19.55
N ILE A 915 -6.85 35.50 -20.24
CA ILE A 915 -8.03 34.83 -19.65
C ILE A 915 -7.64 34.01 -18.43
N ALA A 916 -6.52 33.26 -18.48
CA ALA A 916 -6.04 32.48 -17.35
C ALA A 916 -5.71 33.36 -16.12
N ILE A 917 -5.10 34.53 -16.33
CA ILE A 917 -4.81 35.51 -15.27
C ILE A 917 -6.10 36.09 -14.71
N ASP A 918 -7.04 36.52 -15.58
CA ASP A 918 -8.31 37.12 -15.17
C ASP A 918 -9.20 36.14 -14.38
N LYS A 919 -9.14 34.85 -14.71
CA LYS A 919 -9.87 33.77 -14.03
C LYS A 919 -9.15 33.24 -12.80
N ALA A 920 -7.87 33.56 -12.61
CA ALA A 920 -7.12 33.08 -11.46
C ALA A 920 -7.50 33.83 -10.19
N ARG A 921 -7.57 33.11 -9.07
CA ARG A 921 -7.58 33.75 -7.76
C ARG A 921 -6.26 34.51 -7.56
N PRO A 922 -6.23 35.65 -6.85
CA PRO A 922 -5.04 36.49 -6.72
C PRO A 922 -3.77 35.72 -6.30
N TYR A 923 -3.90 34.71 -5.42
CA TYR A 923 -2.77 33.92 -4.92
C TYR A 923 -2.25 32.82 -5.88
N LEU A 924 -2.95 32.55 -6.99
CA LEU A 924 -2.55 31.59 -8.04
C LEU A 924 -2.09 32.30 -9.33
N ALA A 925 -2.33 33.60 -9.44
CA ALA A 925 -2.00 34.37 -10.63
C ALA A 925 -0.49 34.38 -10.94
N ASP A 926 0.37 34.16 -9.93
CA ASP A 926 1.84 34.15 -10.06
C ASP A 926 2.34 33.21 -11.15
N LEU A 927 1.73 32.03 -11.26
CA LEU A 927 2.14 31.01 -12.24
C LEU A 927 1.75 31.42 -13.66
N PHE A 928 0.58 32.04 -13.84
CA PHE A 928 0.09 32.45 -15.15
C PHE A 928 0.83 33.68 -15.68
N TYR A 929 1.20 34.63 -14.81
CA TYR A 929 2.15 35.68 -15.15
C TYR A 929 3.49 35.09 -15.61
N ALA A 930 4.04 34.11 -14.88
CA ALA A 930 5.30 33.47 -15.26
C ALA A 930 5.24 32.71 -16.62
N TYR A 931 4.09 32.14 -16.97
CA TYR A 931 3.88 31.52 -18.28
C TYR A 931 3.81 32.54 -19.41
N ARG A 932 3.06 33.63 -19.21
CA ARG A 932 3.00 34.73 -20.18
C ARG A 932 4.37 35.40 -20.36
N ALA A 933 5.12 35.59 -19.27
CA ALA A 933 6.48 36.13 -19.30
C ALA A 933 7.41 35.31 -20.19
N ARG A 934 7.37 33.97 -20.07
CA ARG A 934 8.18 33.08 -20.92
C ARG A 934 7.81 33.23 -22.39
N ALA A 935 6.52 33.29 -22.70
CA ALA A 935 6.06 33.46 -24.07
C ALA A 935 6.43 34.84 -24.66
N ARG A 936 6.49 35.88 -23.82
CA ARG A 936 6.99 37.22 -24.19
C ARG A 936 8.50 37.20 -24.44
N ASP A 937 9.28 36.51 -23.60
CA ASP A 937 10.73 36.33 -23.78
C ASP A 937 11.07 35.62 -25.10
N GLU A 938 10.34 34.55 -25.44
CA GLU A 938 10.49 33.85 -26.74
C GLU A 938 10.18 34.76 -27.95
N GLN A 939 9.28 35.74 -27.77
CA GLN A 939 8.97 36.78 -28.76
C GLN A 939 9.94 37.96 -28.73
N LYS A 940 10.94 37.94 -27.85
CA LYS A 940 11.88 39.03 -27.59
C LYS A 940 11.22 40.31 -27.04
N ASP A 941 10.01 40.20 -26.49
CA ASP A 941 9.37 41.24 -25.67
C ASP A 941 9.95 41.18 -24.25
N TYR A 942 11.22 41.56 -24.12
CA TYR A 942 11.92 41.56 -22.84
C TYR A 942 11.26 42.48 -21.80
N PRO A 943 10.81 43.71 -22.12
CA PRO A 943 10.13 44.57 -21.16
C PRO A 943 8.85 43.94 -20.60
N GLY A 944 7.98 43.39 -21.46
CA GLY A 944 6.75 42.75 -21.02
C GLY A 944 6.99 41.46 -20.24
N ALA A 945 8.04 40.71 -20.57
CA ALA A 945 8.45 39.52 -19.81
C ALA A 945 8.96 39.88 -18.41
N ILE A 946 9.76 40.94 -18.28
CA ILE A 946 10.26 41.45 -17.00
C ILE A 946 9.11 41.95 -16.12
N GLU A 947 8.14 42.65 -16.71
CA GLU A 947 6.93 43.11 -16.00
C GLU A 947 6.16 41.94 -15.40
N ASP A 948 5.86 40.91 -16.22
CA ASP A 948 5.12 39.73 -15.77
C ASP A 948 5.87 38.95 -14.69
N TYR A 949 7.18 38.73 -14.84
CA TYR A 949 7.97 38.10 -13.76
C TYR A 949 7.99 38.96 -12.49
N SER A 950 7.94 40.29 -12.60
CA SER A 950 7.85 41.18 -11.44
C SER A 950 6.51 41.07 -10.72
N GLN A 951 5.41 40.90 -11.46
CA GLN A 951 4.10 40.58 -10.86
C GLN A 951 4.12 39.22 -10.17
N ALA A 952 4.70 38.20 -10.80
CA ALA A 952 4.85 36.88 -10.19
C ALA A 952 5.68 36.92 -8.88
N ILE A 953 6.75 37.71 -8.85
CA ILE A 953 7.57 37.94 -7.66
C ILE A 953 6.79 38.68 -6.57
N THR A 954 5.99 39.69 -6.94
CA THR A 954 5.16 40.44 -5.99
C THR A 954 4.18 39.53 -5.27
N LEU A 955 3.57 38.59 -6.00
CA LEU A 955 2.64 37.61 -5.45
C LEU A 955 3.34 36.52 -4.62
N LYS A 956 4.55 36.08 -5.02
CA LYS A 956 5.35 35.08 -4.28
C LYS A 956 6.81 35.49 -4.13
N PRO A 957 7.13 36.35 -3.15
CA PRO A 957 8.46 36.94 -3.02
C PRO A 957 9.55 35.95 -2.56
N LYS A 958 9.16 34.80 -1.99
CA LYS A 958 10.09 33.75 -1.54
C LYS A 958 10.40 32.69 -2.62
N LYS A 959 9.84 32.81 -3.82
CA LYS A 959 10.04 31.83 -4.90
C LYS A 959 11.26 32.16 -5.76
N ALA A 960 12.38 31.52 -5.44
CA ALA A 960 13.70 31.77 -6.06
C ALA A 960 13.70 31.65 -7.59
N GLU A 961 12.89 30.72 -8.13
CA GLU A 961 12.81 30.45 -9.57
C GLU A 961 12.31 31.63 -10.38
N PHE A 962 11.49 32.51 -9.80
CA PHE A 962 11.01 33.71 -10.51
C PHE A 962 12.10 34.77 -10.66
N TYR A 963 12.95 34.94 -9.64
CA TYR A 963 14.12 35.83 -9.75
C TYR A 963 15.09 35.31 -10.80
N ARG A 964 15.40 34.00 -10.77
CA ARG A 964 16.26 33.38 -11.81
C ARG A 964 15.69 33.59 -13.21
N ALA A 965 14.38 33.37 -13.39
CA ALA A 965 13.73 33.56 -14.68
C ALA A 965 13.80 35.00 -15.17
N ARG A 966 13.52 35.99 -14.30
CA ARG A 966 13.67 37.41 -14.63
C ARG A 966 15.12 37.79 -14.93
N ALA A 967 16.08 37.22 -14.22
CA ALA A 967 17.50 37.43 -14.45
C ALA A 967 17.95 36.94 -15.84
N LEU A 968 17.44 35.79 -16.30
CA LEU A 968 17.70 35.28 -17.65
C LEU A 968 17.20 36.27 -18.72
N VAL A 969 15.97 36.77 -18.57
CA VAL A 969 15.39 37.76 -19.50
C VAL A 969 16.20 39.07 -19.49
N ARG A 970 16.59 39.56 -18.31
CA ARG A 970 17.47 40.74 -18.17
C ARG A 970 18.83 40.53 -18.83
N SER A 971 19.42 39.35 -18.68
CA SER A 971 20.66 38.98 -19.35
C SER A 971 20.51 38.97 -20.88
N ASN A 972 19.41 38.44 -21.41
CA ASN A 972 19.10 38.49 -22.85
C ASN A 972 18.93 39.94 -23.35
N GLN A 973 18.36 40.81 -22.52
CA GLN A 973 18.25 42.25 -22.77
C GLN A 973 19.59 43.01 -22.57
N LYS A 974 20.65 42.34 -22.09
CA LYS A 974 21.95 42.90 -21.70
C LYS A 974 21.89 43.84 -20.48
N ASP A 975 20.82 43.79 -19.70
CA ASP A 975 20.77 44.35 -18.34
C ASP A 975 21.48 43.41 -17.36
N TYR A 976 22.81 43.38 -17.46
CA TYR A 976 23.64 42.48 -16.68
C TYR A 976 23.64 42.81 -15.18
N GLN A 977 23.56 44.09 -14.81
CA GLN A 977 23.49 44.49 -13.39
C GLN A 977 22.18 44.06 -12.75
N GLY A 978 21.04 44.24 -13.44
CA GLY A 978 19.75 43.75 -12.99
C GLY A 978 19.67 42.22 -12.95
N ALA A 979 20.33 41.53 -13.88
CA ALA A 979 20.44 40.06 -13.87
C ALA A 979 21.25 39.56 -12.66
N ILE A 980 22.42 40.16 -12.38
CA ILE A 980 23.25 39.81 -11.21
C ILE A 980 22.48 40.00 -9.90
N ALA A 981 21.72 41.10 -9.78
CA ALA A 981 20.90 41.37 -8.60
C ALA A 981 19.85 40.26 -8.37
N ASP A 982 19.11 39.89 -9.43
CA ASP A 982 18.09 38.85 -9.34
C ASP A 982 18.69 37.45 -9.08
N TYR A 983 19.80 37.09 -9.73
CA TYR A 983 20.49 35.83 -9.41
C TYR A 983 20.98 35.81 -7.96
N SER A 984 21.46 36.94 -7.43
CA SER A 984 21.89 37.05 -6.03
C SER A 984 20.72 36.83 -5.05
N GLN A 985 19.54 37.36 -5.38
CA GLN A 985 18.33 37.10 -4.60
C GLN A 985 17.90 35.63 -4.69
N ALA A 986 17.95 35.02 -5.89
CA ALA A 986 17.66 33.60 -6.07
C ALA A 986 18.60 32.71 -5.22
N ILE A 987 19.89 33.04 -5.19
CA ILE A 987 20.91 32.35 -4.38
C ILE A 987 20.63 32.53 -2.89
N THR A 988 20.25 33.73 -2.44
CA THR A 988 19.89 33.99 -1.04
C THR A 988 18.71 33.11 -0.59
N LEU A 989 17.72 32.92 -1.47
CA LEU A 989 16.56 32.09 -1.19
C LEU A 989 16.86 30.58 -1.25
N LYS A 990 17.76 30.13 -2.14
CA LYS A 990 18.18 28.72 -2.26
C LYS A 990 19.70 28.60 -2.50
N PRO A 991 20.51 28.59 -1.43
CA PRO A 991 21.98 28.65 -1.54
C PRO A 991 22.64 27.37 -2.09
N ASN A 992 21.93 26.24 -2.11
CA ASN A 992 22.47 24.94 -2.57
C ASN A 992 22.13 24.62 -4.04
N LYS A 993 21.65 25.60 -4.83
CA LYS A 993 21.33 25.43 -6.25
C LYS A 993 22.48 25.88 -7.14
N ALA A 994 23.26 24.91 -7.63
CA ALA A 994 24.43 25.14 -8.48
C ALA A 994 24.09 25.94 -9.76
N GLU A 995 22.89 25.75 -10.31
CA GLU A 995 22.44 26.42 -11.53
C GLU A 995 22.41 27.95 -11.37
N PHE A 996 22.09 28.46 -10.18
CA PHE A 996 21.98 29.91 -9.96
C PHE A 996 23.36 30.59 -9.94
N TYR A 997 24.36 29.92 -9.35
CA TYR A 997 25.75 30.39 -9.40
C TYR A 997 26.32 30.29 -10.81
N LEU A 998 26.03 29.20 -11.53
CA LEU A 998 26.51 29.02 -12.89
C LEU A 998 25.97 30.12 -13.83
N ASP A 999 24.67 30.41 -13.76
CA ASP A 999 24.06 31.46 -14.59
C ASP A 999 24.66 32.84 -14.26
N ARG A 1000 24.85 33.16 -12.97
CA ARG A 1000 25.48 34.42 -12.54
C ARG A 1000 26.96 34.50 -12.96
N ALA A 1001 27.68 33.38 -12.93
CA ALA A 1001 29.07 33.33 -13.35
C ALA A 1001 29.23 33.68 -14.84
N TRP A 1002 28.31 33.24 -15.69
CA TRP A 1002 28.32 33.60 -17.10
C TRP A 1002 28.04 35.08 -17.33
N VAL A 1003 27.04 35.65 -16.63
CA VAL A 1003 26.78 37.09 -16.72
C VAL A 1003 28.00 37.91 -16.25
N ARG A 1004 28.67 37.50 -15.17
CA ARG A 1004 29.90 38.14 -14.69
C ARG A 1004 31.06 37.99 -15.66
N TYR A 1005 31.18 36.83 -16.31
CA TYR A 1005 32.20 36.59 -17.33
C TYR A 1005 32.02 37.52 -18.54
N GLU A 1006 30.78 37.72 -19.02
CA GLU A 1006 30.45 38.66 -20.11
C GLU A 1006 30.77 40.12 -19.75
N GLN A 1007 30.74 40.47 -18.45
CA GLN A 1007 31.17 41.78 -17.94
C GLN A 1007 32.67 41.85 -17.62
N GLU A 1008 33.46 40.83 -17.95
CA GLU A 1008 34.88 40.71 -17.61
C GLU A 1008 35.16 40.72 -16.09
N GLU A 1009 34.15 40.44 -15.25
CA GLU A 1009 34.26 40.30 -13.80
C GLU A 1009 34.79 38.90 -13.40
N TYR A 1010 35.97 38.54 -13.91
CA TYR A 1010 36.52 37.18 -13.81
C TYR A 1010 36.66 36.67 -12.37
N LYS A 1011 37.03 37.54 -11.41
CA LYS A 1011 37.13 37.17 -9.99
C LYS A 1011 35.79 36.69 -9.42
N GLY A 1012 34.70 37.41 -9.75
CA GLY A 1012 33.35 37.05 -9.32
C GLY A 1012 32.84 35.78 -9.99
N ALA A 1013 33.11 35.63 -11.29
CA ALA A 1013 32.76 34.41 -12.04
C ALA A 1013 33.49 33.16 -11.50
N ILE A 1014 34.78 33.27 -11.15
CA ILE A 1014 35.55 32.17 -10.55
C ILE A 1014 35.02 31.81 -9.15
N ALA A 1015 34.62 32.79 -8.35
CA ALA A 1015 34.03 32.54 -7.04
C ALA A 1015 32.72 31.74 -7.17
N ASP A 1016 31.85 32.14 -8.10
CA ASP A 1016 30.59 31.44 -8.38
C ASP A 1016 30.84 30.02 -8.92
N LEU A 1017 31.74 29.85 -9.89
CA LEU A 1017 32.10 28.52 -10.40
C LEU A 1017 32.74 27.62 -9.33
N SER A 1018 33.45 28.20 -8.36
CA SER A 1018 33.97 27.45 -7.22
C SER A 1018 32.86 26.94 -6.30
N GLN A 1019 31.79 27.73 -6.10
CA GLN A 1019 30.58 27.27 -5.42
C GLN A 1019 29.86 26.17 -6.21
N VAL A 1020 29.76 26.29 -7.54
CA VAL A 1020 29.21 25.23 -8.41
C VAL A 1020 29.95 23.91 -8.21
N ILE A 1021 31.29 23.96 -8.20
CA ILE A 1021 32.15 22.78 -7.97
C ILE A 1021 31.98 22.23 -6.55
N GLN A 1022 31.85 23.09 -5.54
CA GLN A 1022 31.60 22.66 -4.16
C GLN A 1022 30.27 21.89 -4.05
N ILE A 1023 29.22 22.35 -4.74
CA ILE A 1023 27.91 21.70 -4.75
C ILE A 1023 27.93 20.41 -5.60
N LYS A 1024 28.63 20.40 -6.73
CA LYS A 1024 28.69 19.25 -7.67
C LYS A 1024 30.14 18.86 -8.04
N PRO A 1025 30.91 18.25 -7.11
CA PRO A 1025 32.36 18.08 -7.26
C PRO A 1025 32.81 17.01 -8.27
N LYS A 1026 31.90 16.13 -8.72
CA LYS A 1026 32.20 15.04 -9.65
C LYS A 1026 31.90 15.36 -11.12
N LYS A 1027 31.41 16.57 -11.41
CA LYS A 1027 31.09 17.02 -12.77
C LYS A 1027 32.32 17.67 -13.40
N ALA A 1028 32.92 17.00 -14.39
CA ALA A 1028 34.17 17.42 -15.04
C ALA A 1028 34.02 18.79 -15.74
N GLU A 1029 32.84 19.04 -16.32
CA GLU A 1029 32.51 20.23 -17.10
C GLU A 1029 32.60 21.52 -16.25
N PHE A 1030 32.34 21.46 -14.95
CA PHE A 1030 32.43 22.65 -14.09
C PHE A 1030 33.88 23.07 -13.83
N TYR A 1031 34.81 22.11 -13.79
CA TYR A 1031 36.23 22.42 -13.73
C TYR A 1031 36.69 23.05 -15.04
N SER A 1032 36.26 22.54 -16.20
CA SER A 1032 36.61 23.15 -17.49
C SER A 1032 36.03 24.56 -17.66
N TYR A 1033 34.82 24.83 -17.16
CA TYR A 1033 34.26 26.20 -17.15
C TYR A 1033 35.10 27.15 -16.28
N ARG A 1034 35.52 26.72 -15.09
CA ARG A 1034 36.40 27.55 -14.23
C ARG A 1034 37.78 27.73 -14.86
N ALA A 1035 38.31 26.71 -15.53
CA ALA A 1035 39.57 26.78 -16.24
C ALA A 1035 39.52 27.80 -17.40
N LEU A 1036 38.42 27.84 -18.15
CA LEU A 1036 38.20 28.82 -19.21
C LEU A 1036 38.22 30.25 -18.65
N VAL A 1037 37.49 30.51 -17.56
CA VAL A 1037 37.47 31.84 -16.93
C VAL A 1037 38.85 32.23 -16.38
N ARG A 1038 39.56 31.29 -15.75
CA ARG A 1038 40.94 31.50 -15.26
C ARG A 1038 41.91 31.81 -16.40
N SER A 1039 41.80 31.10 -17.54
CA SER A 1039 42.61 31.34 -18.72
C SER A 1039 42.43 32.76 -19.27
N ASN A 1040 41.18 33.24 -19.35
CA ASN A 1040 40.89 34.62 -19.76
C ASN A 1040 41.37 35.66 -18.73
N GLN A 1041 41.37 35.31 -17.44
CA GLN A 1041 41.99 36.11 -16.39
C GLN A 1041 43.54 36.07 -16.42
N LYS A 1042 44.13 35.24 -17.28
CA LYS A 1042 45.57 34.95 -17.38
C LYS A 1042 46.14 34.19 -16.17
N ASP A 1043 45.29 33.54 -15.37
CA ASP A 1043 45.69 32.54 -14.38
C ASP A 1043 45.88 31.18 -15.07
N TYR A 1044 46.96 31.08 -15.85
CA TYR A 1044 47.23 29.88 -16.65
C TYR A 1044 47.55 28.65 -15.79
N GLN A 1045 48.22 28.82 -14.65
CA GLN A 1045 48.50 27.73 -13.71
C GLN A 1045 47.21 27.17 -13.10
N GLY A 1046 46.31 28.05 -12.63
CA GLY A 1046 45.01 27.64 -12.11
C GLY A 1046 44.11 27.02 -13.18
N ALA A 1047 44.19 27.46 -14.43
CA ALA A 1047 43.46 26.88 -15.55
C ALA A 1047 43.97 25.45 -15.88
N ILE A 1048 45.28 25.24 -15.95
CA ILE A 1048 45.87 23.90 -16.17
C ILE A 1048 45.49 22.93 -15.04
N ALA A 1049 45.51 23.39 -13.79
CA ALA A 1049 45.09 22.57 -12.65
C ALA A 1049 43.63 22.11 -12.76
N ASP A 1050 42.72 23.01 -13.15
CA ASP A 1050 41.31 22.68 -13.32
C ASP A 1050 41.06 21.75 -14.51
N TYR A 1051 41.68 21.98 -15.67
CA TYR A 1051 41.59 21.04 -16.79
C TYR A 1051 42.17 19.67 -16.44
N SER A 1052 43.25 19.62 -15.66
CA SER A 1052 43.82 18.35 -15.18
C SER A 1052 42.85 17.58 -14.28
N GLN A 1053 42.10 18.30 -13.44
CA GLN A 1053 41.04 17.70 -12.63
C GLN A 1053 39.85 17.25 -13.47
N ALA A 1054 39.46 18.01 -14.50
CA ALA A 1054 38.42 17.60 -15.46
C ALA A 1054 38.81 16.30 -16.18
N ILE A 1055 40.06 16.20 -16.66
CA ILE A 1055 40.64 15.00 -17.29
C ILE A 1055 40.64 13.81 -16.31
N LYS A 1056 41.01 14.04 -15.04
CA LYS A 1056 40.99 12.98 -14.02
C LYS A 1056 39.59 12.38 -13.84
N LEU A 1057 38.55 13.21 -13.92
CA LEU A 1057 37.15 12.81 -13.81
C LEU A 1057 36.62 12.16 -15.10
N LYS A 1058 37.03 12.64 -16.26
CA LYS A 1058 36.59 12.13 -17.57
C LYS A 1058 37.77 12.06 -18.55
N ARG A 1059 38.46 10.91 -18.53
CA ARG A 1059 39.73 10.71 -19.26
C ARG A 1059 39.60 10.55 -20.76
N ASN A 1060 38.41 10.24 -21.26
CA ASN A 1060 38.14 9.93 -22.66
C ASN A 1060 37.60 11.12 -23.46
N ASP A 1061 37.59 12.32 -22.86
CA ASP A 1061 37.15 13.53 -23.53
C ASP A 1061 38.34 14.25 -24.16
N SER A 1062 38.46 14.17 -25.49
CA SER A 1062 39.57 14.79 -26.23
C SER A 1062 39.60 16.31 -26.08
N GLN A 1063 38.45 16.96 -25.83
CA GLN A 1063 38.36 18.41 -25.70
C GLN A 1063 39.13 18.93 -24.48
N PHE A 1064 39.13 18.21 -23.35
CA PHE A 1064 39.84 18.67 -22.15
C PHE A 1064 41.37 18.66 -22.32
N TYR A 1065 41.91 17.71 -23.08
CA TYR A 1065 43.33 17.70 -23.41
C TYR A 1065 43.66 18.83 -24.39
N HIS A 1066 42.83 19.03 -25.42
CA HIS A 1066 42.97 20.15 -26.35
C HIS A 1066 42.96 21.50 -25.62
N ASP A 1067 41.99 21.74 -24.75
CA ASP A 1067 41.86 23.02 -24.06
C ASP A 1067 43.00 23.25 -23.07
N ARG A 1068 43.50 22.20 -22.40
CA ARG A 1068 44.69 22.29 -21.54
C ARG A 1068 45.94 22.59 -22.36
N ALA A 1069 46.09 21.96 -23.54
CA ALA A 1069 47.18 22.24 -24.46
C ALA A 1069 47.13 23.70 -24.97
N ALA A 1070 45.95 24.23 -25.26
CA ALA A 1070 45.78 25.63 -25.64
C ALA A 1070 46.26 26.59 -24.54
N VAL A 1071 46.02 26.26 -23.26
CA VAL A 1071 46.56 27.04 -22.13
C VAL A 1071 48.08 26.88 -21.98
N ARG A 1072 48.61 25.67 -22.16
CA ARG A 1072 50.06 25.38 -22.11
C ARG A 1072 50.84 26.14 -23.19
N LEU A 1073 50.25 26.37 -24.35
CA LEU A 1073 50.85 27.21 -25.41
C LEU A 1073 51.14 28.64 -24.93
N TYR A 1074 50.25 29.24 -24.12
CA TYR A 1074 50.50 30.57 -23.52
C TYR A 1074 51.63 30.60 -22.49
N GLN A 1075 52.02 29.42 -21.98
CA GLN A 1075 53.16 29.26 -21.07
C GLN A 1075 54.42 28.76 -21.78
N GLU A 1076 54.39 28.63 -23.11
CA GLU A 1076 55.49 28.13 -23.93
C GLU A 1076 55.91 26.68 -23.55
N ASP A 1077 55.02 25.91 -22.91
CA ASP A 1077 55.22 24.48 -22.60
C ASP A 1077 54.93 23.61 -23.84
N TYR A 1078 55.77 23.73 -24.87
CA TYR A 1078 55.57 23.05 -26.15
C TYR A 1078 55.61 21.52 -26.03
N GLN A 1079 56.36 20.98 -25.08
CA GLN A 1079 56.41 19.55 -24.82
C GLN A 1079 55.08 19.04 -24.25
N GLY A 1080 54.53 19.73 -23.23
CA GLY A 1080 53.22 19.41 -22.68
C GLY A 1080 52.07 19.60 -23.68
N VAL A 1081 52.21 20.52 -24.64
CA VAL A 1081 51.26 20.67 -25.76
C VAL A 1081 51.29 19.44 -26.67
N ILE A 1082 52.47 18.95 -27.05
CA ILE A 1082 52.59 17.76 -27.89
C ILE A 1082 51.99 16.53 -27.20
N GLU A 1083 52.21 16.35 -25.90
CA GLU A 1083 51.65 15.26 -25.11
C GLU A 1083 50.11 15.29 -25.12
N ASP A 1084 49.53 16.43 -24.76
CA ASP A 1084 48.07 16.57 -24.68
C ASP A 1084 47.40 16.46 -26.04
N MET A 1085 47.97 17.10 -27.08
CA MET A 1085 47.42 17.01 -28.43
C MET A 1085 47.55 15.60 -29.00
N THR A 1086 48.59 14.84 -28.64
CA THR A 1086 48.72 13.43 -29.04
C THR A 1086 47.64 12.56 -28.42
N ILE A 1087 47.33 12.76 -27.14
CA ILE A 1087 46.22 12.06 -26.48
C ILE A 1087 44.88 12.48 -27.12
N ALA A 1088 44.67 13.78 -27.37
CA ALA A 1088 43.47 14.28 -28.02
C ALA A 1088 43.25 13.66 -29.41
N ILE A 1089 44.31 13.54 -30.22
CA ILE A 1089 44.30 12.89 -31.54
C ILE A 1089 44.02 11.39 -31.43
N ASN A 1090 44.61 10.69 -30.46
CA ASN A 1090 44.36 9.27 -30.27
C ASN A 1090 42.90 8.99 -29.87
N LEU A 1091 42.30 9.89 -29.08
CA LEU A 1091 40.89 9.83 -28.71
C LEU A 1091 39.95 10.25 -29.86
N LYS A 1092 40.38 11.22 -30.67
CA LYS A 1092 39.62 11.76 -31.81
C LYS A 1092 40.54 11.96 -33.04
N PRO A 1093 40.71 10.93 -33.90
CA PRO A 1093 41.66 10.97 -35.01
C PRO A 1093 41.37 11.98 -36.13
N ASP A 1094 40.16 12.52 -36.18
CA ASP A 1094 39.70 13.56 -37.10
C ASP A 1094 39.75 14.98 -36.48
N PHE A 1095 40.48 15.19 -35.37
CA PHE A 1095 40.53 16.48 -34.69
C PHE A 1095 41.56 17.45 -35.32
N ALA A 1096 41.14 18.22 -36.34
CA ALA A 1096 42.01 19.11 -37.10
C ALA A 1096 42.80 20.10 -36.23
N ASP A 1097 42.17 20.75 -35.25
CA ASP A 1097 42.81 21.70 -34.33
C ASP A 1097 43.94 21.07 -33.51
N ALA A 1098 43.78 19.80 -33.09
CA ALA A 1098 44.80 19.10 -32.32
C ALA A 1098 46.03 18.79 -33.17
N TYR A 1099 45.85 18.43 -34.45
CA TYR A 1099 46.98 18.30 -35.39
C TYR A 1099 47.64 19.65 -35.65
N TYR A 1100 46.86 20.72 -35.82
CA TYR A 1100 47.41 22.07 -36.01
C TYR A 1100 48.24 22.51 -34.80
N GLY A 1101 47.70 22.35 -33.59
CA GLY A 1101 48.38 22.69 -32.34
C GLY A 1101 49.64 21.87 -32.09
N ARG A 1102 49.62 20.56 -32.40
CA ARG A 1102 50.82 19.69 -32.31
C ARG A 1102 51.86 20.04 -33.38
N GLY A 1103 51.42 20.35 -34.60
CA GLY A 1103 52.29 20.80 -35.68
C GLY A 1103 52.99 22.13 -35.34
N TRP A 1104 52.25 23.08 -34.75
CA TRP A 1104 52.80 24.34 -34.30
C TRP A 1104 53.80 24.17 -33.14
N ALA A 1105 53.47 23.36 -32.14
CA ALA A 1105 54.40 23.07 -31.04
C ALA A 1105 55.70 22.39 -31.52
N ASN A 1106 55.60 21.46 -32.48
CA ASN A 1106 56.78 20.84 -33.11
C ASN A 1106 57.64 21.85 -33.87
N GLN A 1107 57.04 22.84 -34.53
CA GLN A 1107 57.80 23.93 -35.16
C GLN A 1107 58.58 24.75 -34.12
N MET A 1108 57.95 25.09 -32.99
CA MET A 1108 58.61 25.86 -31.93
C MET A 1108 59.79 25.10 -31.29
N LEU A 1109 59.76 23.76 -31.32
CA LEU A 1109 60.85 22.89 -30.90
C LEU A 1109 61.84 22.53 -32.03
N ASN A 1110 61.78 23.20 -33.19
CA ASN A 1110 62.60 22.92 -34.38
C ASN A 1110 62.46 21.50 -34.98
N ASN A 1111 61.38 20.77 -34.65
CA ASN A 1111 61.06 19.46 -35.23
C ASN A 1111 60.33 19.61 -36.57
N LYS A 1112 61.04 20.19 -37.55
CA LYS A 1112 60.49 20.64 -38.85
C LYS A 1112 59.71 19.56 -39.61
N GLN A 1113 60.22 18.32 -39.67
CA GLN A 1113 59.55 17.21 -40.37
C GLN A 1113 58.24 16.80 -39.70
N ALA A 1114 58.21 16.71 -38.37
CA ALA A 1114 57.02 16.38 -37.61
C ALA A 1114 55.96 17.49 -37.72
N ALA A 1115 56.40 18.76 -37.68
CA ALA A 1115 55.54 19.93 -37.86
C ALA A 1115 54.83 19.91 -39.22
N ILE A 1116 55.57 19.74 -40.32
CA ILE A 1116 54.98 19.71 -41.68
C ILE A 1116 53.96 18.57 -41.81
N LYS A 1117 54.29 17.37 -41.29
CA LYS A 1117 53.38 16.21 -41.34
C LYS A 1117 52.05 16.48 -40.63
N ASP A 1118 52.10 17.02 -39.42
CA ASP A 1118 50.90 17.33 -38.65
C ASP A 1118 50.10 18.48 -39.26
N LEU A 1119 50.77 19.54 -39.76
CA LEU A 1119 50.11 20.66 -40.43
C LEU A 1119 49.44 20.25 -41.75
N GLN A 1120 50.05 19.35 -42.54
CA GLN A 1120 49.43 18.79 -43.75
C GLN A 1120 48.17 18.00 -43.40
N LYS A 1121 48.23 17.19 -42.33
CA LYS A 1121 47.07 16.43 -41.86
C LYS A 1121 45.97 17.35 -41.33
N ALA A 1122 46.35 18.41 -40.60
CA ALA A 1122 45.42 19.44 -40.14
C ALA A 1122 44.73 20.16 -41.31
N ALA A 1123 45.48 20.57 -42.34
CA ALA A 1123 44.92 21.19 -43.53
C ALA A 1123 43.94 20.25 -44.27
N GLN A 1124 44.32 18.97 -44.45
CA GLN A 1124 43.43 18.00 -45.07
C GLN A 1124 42.12 17.84 -44.30
N LEU A 1125 42.21 17.59 -42.98
CA LEU A 1125 41.02 17.41 -42.14
C LEU A 1125 40.17 18.68 -42.08
N ALA A 1126 40.78 19.85 -41.96
CA ALA A 1126 40.08 21.13 -41.94
C ALA A 1126 39.37 21.41 -43.27
N HIS A 1127 39.97 21.06 -44.40
CA HIS A 1127 39.31 21.16 -45.70
C HIS A 1127 38.10 20.22 -45.80
N ASP A 1128 38.27 18.96 -45.40
CA ASP A 1128 37.19 17.96 -45.37
C ASP A 1128 36.04 18.39 -44.43
N GLN A 1129 36.36 19.14 -43.38
CA GLN A 1129 35.42 19.69 -42.40
C GLN A 1129 34.89 21.10 -42.77
N SER A 1130 35.32 21.67 -43.89
CA SER A 1130 35.02 23.06 -44.30
C SER A 1130 35.46 24.14 -43.30
N ASP A 1131 36.45 23.85 -42.44
CA ASP A 1131 37.09 24.83 -41.56
C ASP A 1131 38.19 25.58 -42.32
N MET A 1132 37.77 26.67 -42.97
CA MET A 1132 38.69 27.50 -43.75
C MET A 1132 39.67 28.32 -42.91
N VAL A 1133 39.46 28.44 -41.58
CA VAL A 1133 40.36 29.17 -40.70
C VAL A 1133 41.59 28.33 -40.42
N VAL A 1134 41.38 27.10 -39.94
CA VAL A 1134 42.46 26.15 -39.64
C VAL A 1134 43.17 25.72 -40.93
N TYR A 1135 42.44 25.53 -42.02
CA TYR A 1135 43.00 25.20 -43.33
C TYR A 1135 44.04 26.24 -43.79
N LYS A 1136 43.65 27.52 -43.82
CA LYS A 1136 44.55 28.62 -44.24
C LYS A 1136 45.73 28.77 -43.28
N ALA A 1137 45.45 28.75 -41.97
CA ALA A 1137 46.49 28.87 -40.96
C ALA A 1137 47.52 27.73 -41.06
N ALA A 1138 47.09 26.51 -41.36
CA ALA A 1138 47.97 25.37 -41.59
C ALA A 1138 48.78 25.52 -42.89
N GLN A 1139 48.16 25.97 -43.98
CA GLN A 1139 48.86 26.21 -45.26
C GLN A 1139 49.92 27.29 -45.17
N ASP A 1140 49.61 28.42 -44.53
CA ASP A 1140 50.55 29.52 -44.33
C ASP A 1140 51.78 29.04 -43.54
N LYS A 1141 51.56 28.23 -42.50
CA LYS A 1141 52.63 27.66 -41.67
C LYS A 1141 53.47 26.63 -42.41
N ILE A 1142 52.85 25.81 -43.26
CA ILE A 1142 53.58 24.89 -44.16
C ILE A 1142 54.48 25.70 -45.10
N HIS A 1143 53.96 26.78 -45.69
CA HIS A 1143 54.73 27.64 -46.61
C HIS A 1143 55.91 28.34 -45.91
N GLU A 1144 55.72 28.82 -44.67
CA GLU A 1144 56.80 29.38 -43.82
C GLU A 1144 57.91 28.35 -43.57
N LEU A 1145 57.52 27.09 -43.29
CA LEU A 1145 58.46 26.01 -43.04
C LEU A 1145 59.16 25.52 -44.32
N THR A 1146 58.52 25.56 -45.49
CA THR A 1146 59.15 25.08 -46.74
C THR A 1146 60.01 26.14 -47.44
N SER A 1147 59.65 27.43 -47.33
CA SER A 1147 60.40 28.56 -47.94
C SER A 1147 61.77 28.84 -47.29
N THR A 1148 62.02 28.36 -46.07
CA THR A 1148 63.34 28.45 -45.43
C THR A 1148 64.41 27.53 -46.06
N VAL A 1149 64.04 26.62 -46.96
CA VAL A 1149 64.99 25.73 -47.66
C VAL A 1149 65.66 26.41 -48.86
N GLU A 1150 65.03 27.44 -49.47
CA GLU A 1150 65.60 28.09 -50.67
C GLU A 1150 66.65 29.18 -50.38
N SER A 1151 66.86 29.57 -49.11
CA SER A 1151 67.87 30.59 -48.73
C SER A 1151 69.14 30.03 -48.09
N GLN A 1152 69.24 28.71 -47.90
CA GLN A 1152 70.47 28.01 -47.53
C GLN A 1152 70.52 26.67 -48.29
N LYS A 1153 71.05 26.73 -49.53
CA LYS A 1153 71.49 25.64 -50.42
C LYS A 1153 71.07 24.20 -50.12
#